data_AF-A0A409YWW5-F1
#
_entry.id   AF-A0A409YWW5-F1
#
_cell.length_a   1.000
_cell.length_b   1.000
_cell.length_c   1.000
_cell.angle_alpha   90.00
_cell.angle_beta   90.00
_cell.angle_gamma   90.00
#
_symmetry.space_group_name_H-M   'P 1'
#
loop_
_entity.id
_entity.type
_entity.pdbx_description
1 polymer ?
#
loop_
_entity_poly.entity_id
_entity_poly.type
_entity_poly.pdbx_seq_one_letter_code
_entity_poly.pdbx_strand_id
1 'polypeptide(L)'
;MPHVYDSDDEVVNSFTIGQFYKKCKSYLEEDPSKFVKFALCGMDADGPFVVDPLRECLKRSETFVVTRDYDSLLGLHDHILATTYITVHTLARNEDSLSSNVHLRYNFTSSRGQFTESLHKVPNICLGTWGPHNHILRVYIPELYEPDRPYNRLTQSQQTIFYEKGLRPAIASLLDIEALEWPATYSDEFWRARGRNGQLRFVTKTIPSIVVPYLADAIRDAFRDNDIPWYHGLVVLHQIRGVKHASSHAPSRHEAKQALRRFFDENGLNRECITRGSWWIDVALNITSHDARCYGWRTDAHFHLVRRVLGISDSAARRITSVGSSQYTRDLTSHLAGVSGWRIAPGPRAEGKFQCRYFQGYTTDKALTARADGGHFGKFLKCEDVINGKASGWAHNLFTLNRNACRTNLSTARMEMRIPIKHAVDVLLNVDDQLIRDSIVSTNGIAWWGIRAYRILACKMLFDWFSEGPEHLRATPLALMLVAALVWLANGLHSTPDKGANSKRLMDAVLPHISRLNANPDLLAYGTPTKDDDVASDWSTDGESAMPANRRRVEGETSPGFPQGMVFLRRICCGPKNPVPRLQNNNSVLHPKAFKYFFGSNQDGVRQDLAAEEVARPSNPDRVSNKTKHTPIYFNSAEAEMEEDAPLPLLFNLQADGFHLLPKLADEGEDVEGDTDFSADDICKDDIDEALTEVYHQFILDITSKAPNESGAGNPSYLSLDANARRHVTEQTYMEQNLACYFRDCQWKIASRSEWNDIFDRLWPRKGFTLTATHIQNFKQARYYRYWRAMLKRSQELTANRMRAELKKKFDNFYFMPWVQSDCIWKSVYRGSFTKSSGINPKKACPLVAICPGKNPPTWNPAS
;
A
#
# COMPACT_ATOMS: atom_id res chain seq x y z
N MET A 1 -9.70 -17.03 -37.73
CA MET A 1 -9.50 -16.72 -39.16
C MET A 1 -8.80 -15.37 -39.24
N PRO A 2 -7.74 -15.20 -40.05
CA PRO A 2 -7.23 -13.86 -40.35
C PRO A 2 -8.18 -13.21 -41.35
N HIS A 3 -8.69 -12.02 -41.04
CA HIS A 3 -9.54 -11.29 -41.97
C HIS A 3 -8.70 -10.54 -42.99
N VAL A 4 -9.15 -10.70 -44.24
CA VAL A 4 -8.83 -9.97 -45.45
C VAL A 4 -8.96 -8.47 -45.19
N TYR A 5 -7.85 -7.74 -45.32
CA TYR A 5 -7.85 -6.32 -45.61
C TYR A 5 -8.25 -6.17 -47.07
N ASP A 6 -9.32 -5.43 -47.35
CA ASP A 6 -9.64 -5.07 -48.73
C ASP A 6 -8.96 -3.73 -49.06
N SER A 7 -8.15 -3.76 -50.11
CA SER A 7 -7.32 -2.72 -50.74
C SER A 7 -6.08 -2.22 -49.98
N ASP A 8 -4.92 -2.56 -50.56
CA ASP A 8 -3.52 -2.25 -50.24
C ASP A 8 -2.91 -2.99 -49.03
N ASP A 9 -2.54 -4.26 -49.26
CA ASP A 9 -1.72 -5.11 -48.38
C ASP A 9 -0.30 -4.52 -48.15
N GLU A 10 -0.18 -3.52 -47.28
CA GLU A 10 1.06 -3.35 -46.52
C GLU A 10 1.17 -4.56 -45.57
N VAL A 11 2.16 -5.42 -45.81
CA VAL A 11 2.51 -6.53 -44.90
C VAL A 11 2.90 -5.92 -43.55
N VAL A 12 1.94 -5.79 -42.64
CA VAL A 12 2.20 -5.29 -41.28
C VAL A 12 3.07 -6.33 -40.56
N ASN A 13 4.29 -5.93 -40.20
CA ASN A 13 5.22 -6.78 -39.47
C ASN A 13 4.55 -7.36 -38.21
N SER A 14 4.57 -8.68 -38.04
CA SER A 14 3.96 -9.39 -36.91
C SER A 14 5.01 -10.04 -36.02
N PHE A 15 4.98 -9.73 -34.72
CA PHE A 15 5.86 -10.27 -33.69
C PHE A 15 5.13 -11.24 -32.75
N THR A 16 5.77 -12.37 -32.45
CA THR A 16 5.47 -13.16 -31.25
C THR A 16 5.88 -12.41 -29.99
N ILE A 17 5.42 -12.85 -28.81
CA ILE A 17 5.86 -12.29 -27.52
C ILE A 17 7.38 -12.35 -27.38
N GLY A 18 7.99 -13.48 -27.74
CA GLY A 18 9.45 -13.65 -27.73
C GLY A 18 10.20 -12.72 -28.68
N GLN A 19 9.69 -12.49 -29.89
CA GLN A 19 10.31 -11.57 -30.85
C GLN A 19 10.18 -10.11 -30.39
N PHE A 20 9.01 -9.71 -29.89
CA PHE A 20 8.81 -8.37 -29.31
C PHE A 20 9.78 -8.12 -28.15
N TYR A 21 9.95 -9.09 -27.25
CA TYR A 21 10.93 -9.01 -26.16
C TYR A 21 12.37 -8.83 -26.68
N LYS A 22 12.80 -9.62 -27.68
CA LYS A 22 14.15 -9.52 -28.26
C LYS A 22 14.40 -8.16 -28.92
N LYS A 23 13.40 -7.63 -29.64
CA LYS A 23 13.47 -6.33 -30.29
C LYS A 23 13.51 -5.18 -29.28
N CYS A 24 12.71 -5.25 -28.20
CA CYS A 24 12.82 -4.35 -27.05
C CYS A 24 14.24 -4.32 -26.46
N LYS A 25 14.85 -5.49 -26.26
CA LYS A 25 16.22 -5.59 -25.75
C LYS A 25 17.23 -4.91 -26.69
N SER A 26 17.14 -5.20 -27.99
CA SER A 26 18.01 -4.59 -29.01
C SER A 26 17.91 -3.07 -29.01
N TYR A 27 16.69 -2.52 -28.95
CA TYR A 27 16.50 -1.07 -28.95
C TYR A 27 16.90 -0.37 -27.66
N LEU A 28 16.80 -1.06 -26.51
CA LEU A 28 17.30 -0.52 -25.25
C LEU A 28 18.82 -0.31 -25.31
N GLU A 29 19.55 -1.18 -26.00
CA GLU A 29 21.00 -1.09 -26.17
C GLU A 29 21.41 -0.05 -27.24
N GLU A 30 20.53 0.24 -28.21
CA GLU A 30 20.81 1.14 -29.34
C GLU A 30 20.40 2.61 -29.07
N ASP A 31 19.12 2.87 -28.80
CA ASP A 31 18.57 4.21 -28.65
C ASP A 31 17.36 4.19 -27.68
N PRO A 32 17.51 4.80 -26.48
CA PRO A 32 16.44 5.00 -25.50
C PRO A 32 15.11 5.50 -26.07
N SER A 33 15.15 6.41 -27.05
CA SER A 33 13.95 6.99 -27.67
C SER A 33 13.28 6.00 -28.65
N LYS A 34 14.05 5.20 -29.37
CA LYS A 34 13.50 4.10 -30.21
C LYS A 34 12.87 3.04 -29.33
N PHE A 35 13.55 2.65 -28.25
CA PHE A 35 13.05 1.69 -27.27
C PHE A 35 11.68 2.09 -26.72
N VAL A 36 11.53 3.33 -26.22
CA VAL A 36 10.26 3.83 -25.67
C VAL A 36 9.14 3.81 -26.72
N LYS A 37 9.41 4.27 -27.94
CA LYS A 37 8.41 4.29 -29.02
C LYS A 37 7.99 2.88 -29.43
N PHE A 38 8.94 1.95 -29.54
CA PHE A 38 8.65 0.55 -29.83
C PHE A 38 7.84 -0.10 -28.71
N ALA A 39 8.28 0.05 -27.45
CA ALA A 39 7.67 -0.61 -26.31
C ALA A 39 6.27 -0.08 -25.95
N LEU A 40 5.99 1.21 -26.20
CA LEU A 40 4.76 1.89 -25.74
C LEU A 40 3.86 2.42 -26.84
N CYS A 41 4.32 2.57 -28.10
CA CYS A 41 3.53 3.15 -29.19
C CYS A 41 3.20 2.19 -30.35
N GLY A 42 3.74 0.97 -30.36
CA GLY A 42 3.48 0.02 -31.45
C GLY A 42 4.09 0.42 -32.80
N MET A 43 5.20 1.16 -32.78
CA MET A 43 5.91 1.66 -33.96
C MET A 43 7.35 1.12 -34.01
N ASP A 44 7.74 0.50 -35.13
CA ASP A 44 9.12 0.11 -35.46
C ASP A 44 9.72 1.13 -36.47
N ALA A 45 10.99 0.96 -36.84
CA ALA A 45 11.64 1.76 -37.89
C ALA A 45 10.91 1.64 -39.24
N ASP A 46 10.36 0.46 -39.52
CA ASP A 46 9.69 0.12 -40.79
C ASP A 46 8.19 0.47 -40.79
N GLY A 47 7.66 1.03 -39.69
CA GLY A 47 6.23 1.39 -39.57
C GLY A 47 5.52 0.70 -38.39
N PRO A 48 4.17 0.70 -38.38
CA PRO A 48 3.40 0.02 -37.35
C PRO A 48 3.60 -1.51 -37.42
N PHE A 49 3.49 -2.18 -36.27
CA PHE A 49 3.57 -3.64 -36.17
C PHE A 49 2.46 -4.21 -35.31
N VAL A 50 2.24 -5.52 -35.38
CA VAL A 50 1.28 -6.25 -34.52
C VAL A 50 2.04 -7.21 -33.60
N VAL A 51 1.65 -7.25 -32.33
CA VAL A 51 2.05 -8.32 -31.40
C VAL A 51 0.95 -9.38 -31.40
N ASP A 52 1.26 -10.56 -31.94
CA ASP A 52 0.33 -11.68 -32.00
C ASP A 52 0.75 -12.78 -31.00
N PRO A 53 0.13 -12.81 -29.80
CA PRO A 53 0.43 -13.83 -28.80
C PRO A 53 -0.11 -15.22 -29.19
N LEU A 54 -1.07 -15.32 -30.12
CA LEU A 54 -1.68 -16.60 -30.50
C LEU A 54 -0.74 -17.47 -31.33
N ARG A 55 0.35 -16.90 -31.85
CA ARG A 55 1.44 -17.66 -32.48
C ARG A 55 2.25 -18.50 -31.48
N GLU A 56 2.08 -18.27 -30.18
CA GLU A 56 2.70 -19.06 -29.11
C GLU A 56 1.68 -19.97 -28.40
N CYS A 57 0.77 -20.64 -29.13
CA CYS A 57 -0.13 -21.64 -28.55
C CYS A 57 0.63 -22.84 -27.97
N LEU A 58 0.02 -23.48 -26.96
CA LEU A 58 0.53 -24.71 -26.35
C LEU A 58 0.67 -25.82 -27.40
N LYS A 59 1.91 -26.26 -27.66
CA LYS A 59 2.20 -27.25 -28.70
C LYS A 59 1.77 -28.66 -28.26
N ARG A 60 1.49 -29.54 -29.23
CA ARG A 60 1.16 -30.96 -28.95
C ARG A 60 2.28 -31.71 -28.21
N SER A 61 3.54 -31.33 -28.44
CA SER A 61 4.71 -31.92 -27.78
C SER A 61 4.90 -31.44 -26.34
N GLU A 62 4.30 -30.32 -25.95
CA GLU A 62 4.45 -29.75 -24.60
C GLU A 62 3.50 -30.46 -23.63
N THR A 63 3.96 -30.68 -22.41
CA THR A 63 3.20 -31.40 -21.37
C THR A 63 2.85 -30.47 -20.19
N PHE A 64 1.73 -30.75 -19.54
CA PHE A 64 1.23 -29.97 -18.42
C PHE A 64 0.60 -30.85 -17.35
N VAL A 65 0.58 -30.35 -16.12
CA VAL A 65 -0.15 -30.91 -14.99
C VAL A 65 -1.43 -30.12 -14.78
N VAL A 66 -2.53 -30.83 -14.54
CA VAL A 66 -3.77 -30.24 -14.05
C VAL A 66 -3.97 -30.64 -12.59
N THR A 67 -4.04 -29.65 -11.71
CA THR A 67 -4.42 -29.86 -10.30
C THR A 67 -5.71 -29.11 -9.98
N ARG A 68 -6.40 -29.57 -8.94
CA ARG A 68 -7.67 -29.02 -8.47
C ARG A 68 -7.58 -28.73 -6.98
N ASP A 69 -8.25 -27.69 -6.51
CA ASP A 69 -8.27 -27.32 -5.08
C ASP A 69 -9.57 -26.60 -4.68
N TYR A 70 -9.83 -26.58 -3.37
CA TYR A 70 -10.86 -25.77 -2.73
C TYR A 70 -10.20 -24.52 -2.14
N ASP A 71 -10.55 -23.34 -2.67
CA ASP A 71 -9.84 -22.07 -2.41
C ASP A 71 -10.49 -21.27 -1.25
N SER A 72 -11.82 -21.22 -1.22
CA SER A 72 -12.58 -20.48 -0.21
C SER A 72 -13.98 -21.06 0.00
N LEU A 73 -14.61 -20.75 1.14
CA LEU A 73 -15.97 -21.19 1.50
C LEU A 73 -16.77 -20.04 2.10
N LEU A 74 -18.05 -19.93 1.71
CA LEU A 74 -19.04 -19.01 2.27
C LEU A 74 -20.27 -19.81 2.71
N GLY A 75 -20.63 -19.72 3.99
CA GLY A 75 -21.78 -20.44 4.56
C GLY A 75 -22.70 -19.54 5.36
N LEU A 76 -23.98 -19.55 5.07
CA LEU A 76 -25.01 -18.89 5.87
C LEU A 76 -25.79 -19.91 6.68
N HIS A 77 -25.84 -19.70 7.99
CA HIS A 77 -26.61 -20.50 8.92
C HIS A 77 -27.09 -19.66 10.11
N ASP A 78 -28.19 -20.06 10.73
CA ASP A 78 -28.74 -19.41 11.92
C ASP A 78 -27.90 -19.68 13.18
N HIS A 79 -26.87 -20.51 13.12
CA HIS A 79 -26.02 -20.85 14.27
C HIS A 79 -24.57 -20.75 13.83
N ILE A 80 -23.67 -20.60 14.80
CA ILE A 80 -22.24 -20.67 14.54
C ILE A 80 -21.87 -22.16 14.46
N LEU A 81 -21.39 -22.61 13.31
CA LEU A 81 -21.07 -24.01 13.05
C LEU A 81 -19.56 -24.32 13.18
N ALA A 82 -18.77 -23.36 13.64
CA ALA A 82 -17.37 -23.60 13.99
C ALA A 82 -17.28 -24.61 15.15
N THR A 83 -16.45 -25.64 15.01
CA THR A 83 -16.26 -26.69 16.01
C THR A 83 -15.10 -26.41 16.97
N THR A 84 -14.31 -25.37 16.69
CA THR A 84 -13.21 -24.90 17.53
C THR A 84 -13.66 -23.71 18.37
N TYR A 85 -12.78 -23.23 19.26
CA TYR A 85 -12.99 -21.93 19.87
C TYR A 85 -13.04 -20.83 18.79
N ILE A 86 -13.67 -19.70 19.12
CA ILE A 86 -13.67 -18.50 18.28
C ILE A 86 -13.10 -17.33 19.08
N THR A 87 -12.56 -16.34 18.38
CA THR A 87 -12.12 -15.07 18.97
C THR A 87 -13.09 -13.98 18.55
N VAL A 88 -13.80 -13.40 19.50
CA VAL A 88 -14.82 -12.37 19.27
C VAL A 88 -14.25 -10.97 19.46
N HIS A 89 -14.61 -10.05 18.59
CA HIS A 89 -14.31 -8.64 18.71
C HIS A 89 -15.38 -7.95 19.58
N THR A 90 -14.97 -7.37 20.70
CA THR A 90 -15.83 -6.48 21.52
C THR A 90 -16.15 -5.18 20.78
N LEU A 91 -15.22 -4.74 19.92
CA LEU A 91 -15.36 -3.59 19.03
C LEU A 91 -15.11 -4.04 17.58
N ALA A 92 -16.12 -3.95 16.72
CA ALA A 92 -15.98 -4.36 15.33
C ALA A 92 -15.31 -3.28 14.46
N ARG A 93 -14.46 -3.70 13.51
CA ARG A 93 -13.90 -2.79 12.51
C ARG A 93 -14.88 -2.64 11.35
N ASN A 94 -15.16 -1.40 10.95
CA ASN A 94 -15.99 -1.13 9.75
C ASN A 94 -15.38 -1.70 8.47
N GLU A 95 -14.06 -1.88 8.43
CA GLU A 95 -13.32 -2.50 7.33
C GLU A 95 -13.59 -4.00 7.21
N ASP A 96 -13.94 -4.67 8.32
CA ASP A 96 -14.23 -6.10 8.34
C ASP A 96 -15.69 -6.42 7.98
N SER A 97 -16.60 -5.44 8.00
CA SER A 97 -17.95 -5.60 7.44
C SER A 97 -17.88 -5.88 5.93
N LEU A 98 -18.76 -6.75 5.44
CA LEU A 98 -18.83 -7.06 4.02
C LEU A 98 -19.39 -5.85 3.25
N SER A 99 -18.53 -5.21 2.47
CA SER A 99 -18.88 -4.05 1.62
C SER A 99 -18.79 -4.31 0.13
N SER A 100 -18.09 -5.37 -0.27
CA SER A 100 -17.88 -5.73 -1.66
C SER A 100 -18.79 -6.89 -2.07
N ASN A 101 -19.23 -6.86 -3.32
CA ASN A 101 -20.07 -7.90 -3.87
C ASN A 101 -19.33 -9.24 -3.95
N VAL A 102 -19.85 -10.25 -3.26
CA VAL A 102 -19.37 -11.64 -3.30
C VAL A 102 -20.16 -12.52 -4.29
N HIS A 103 -20.97 -11.90 -5.16
CA HIS A 103 -21.78 -12.56 -6.18
C HIS A 103 -22.84 -13.53 -5.63
N LEU A 104 -23.23 -13.36 -4.37
CA LEU A 104 -24.27 -14.15 -3.71
C LEU A 104 -25.45 -13.26 -3.32
N ARG A 105 -26.66 -13.77 -3.60
CA ARG A 105 -27.92 -13.28 -3.06
C ARG A 105 -28.49 -14.33 -2.13
N TYR A 106 -29.13 -13.89 -1.06
CA TYR A 106 -29.73 -14.75 -0.05
C TYR A 106 -31.15 -14.30 0.26
N ASN A 107 -32.02 -15.25 0.60
CA ASN A 107 -33.38 -14.97 1.02
C ASN A 107 -33.39 -14.73 2.53
N PHE A 108 -33.36 -13.46 2.92
CA PHE A 108 -33.41 -13.04 4.31
C PHE A 108 -34.86 -13.01 4.80
N THR A 109 -35.03 -13.13 6.11
CA THR A 109 -36.31 -12.94 6.80
C THR A 109 -36.16 -11.78 7.77
N SER A 110 -37.19 -10.97 7.95
CA SER A 110 -37.29 -9.94 8.99
C SER A 110 -38.71 -9.90 9.55
N SER A 111 -38.97 -9.02 10.52
CA SER A 111 -40.33 -8.78 11.04
C SER A 111 -41.32 -8.35 9.94
N ARG A 112 -40.80 -7.76 8.85
CA ARG A 112 -41.55 -7.24 7.69
C ARG A 112 -41.81 -8.29 6.61
N GLY A 113 -41.29 -9.51 6.76
CA GLY A 113 -41.43 -10.61 5.80
C GLY A 113 -40.11 -11.05 5.19
N GLN A 114 -40.18 -11.79 4.07
CA GLN A 114 -39.00 -12.31 3.37
C GLN A 114 -38.57 -11.38 2.24
N PHE A 115 -37.26 -11.26 2.02
CA PHE A 115 -36.69 -10.51 0.91
C PHE A 115 -35.38 -11.12 0.41
N THR A 116 -35.11 -10.99 -0.89
CA THR A 116 -33.88 -11.51 -1.50
C THR A 116 -32.94 -10.39 -1.92
N GLU A 117 -31.77 -10.32 -1.30
CA GLU A 117 -30.77 -9.29 -1.58
C GLU A 117 -29.34 -9.83 -1.56
N SER A 118 -28.43 -9.08 -2.17
CA SER A 118 -26.99 -9.30 -2.20
C SER A 118 -26.38 -9.12 -0.81
N LEU A 119 -25.48 -10.03 -0.42
CA LEU A 119 -24.92 -10.05 0.94
C LEU A 119 -24.20 -8.77 1.37
N HIS A 120 -23.65 -8.01 0.43
CA HIS A 120 -22.92 -6.77 0.73
C HIS A 120 -23.81 -5.54 0.90
N LYS A 121 -25.13 -5.67 0.69
CA LYS A 121 -26.11 -4.59 0.84
C LYS A 121 -26.92 -4.68 2.13
N VAL A 122 -26.85 -5.81 2.83
CA VAL A 122 -27.55 -6.02 4.10
C VAL A 122 -26.62 -5.67 5.26
N PRO A 123 -27.10 -4.90 6.27
CA PRO A 123 -26.30 -4.54 7.44
C PRO A 123 -25.67 -5.76 8.10
N ASN A 124 -24.36 -5.71 8.29
CA ASN A 124 -23.61 -6.77 8.94
C ASN A 124 -22.45 -6.24 9.79
N ILE A 125 -22.10 -7.01 10.80
CA ILE A 125 -21.01 -6.73 11.72
C ILE A 125 -20.08 -7.93 11.81
N CYS A 126 -18.76 -7.69 11.81
CA CYS A 126 -17.77 -8.73 12.08
C CYS A 126 -17.86 -9.09 13.56
N LEU A 127 -18.31 -10.32 13.85
CA LEU A 127 -18.37 -10.84 15.21
C LEU A 127 -16.99 -11.25 15.69
N GLY A 128 -16.20 -11.88 14.82
CA GLY A 128 -14.96 -12.51 15.24
C GLY A 128 -14.34 -13.38 14.18
N THR A 129 -13.35 -14.16 14.61
CA THR A 129 -12.63 -15.11 13.76
C THR A 129 -12.56 -16.51 14.37
N TRP A 130 -12.32 -17.52 13.54
CA TRP A 130 -12.05 -18.90 13.99
C TRP A 130 -10.98 -19.58 13.13
N GLY A 131 -10.51 -20.73 13.62
CA GLY A 131 -9.62 -21.62 12.89
C GLY A 131 -8.20 -21.05 12.66
N PRO A 132 -7.34 -21.85 12.01
CA PRO A 132 -5.90 -21.57 11.93
C PRO A 132 -5.54 -20.37 11.04
N HIS A 133 -6.48 -19.88 10.22
CA HIS A 133 -6.24 -18.81 9.24
C HIS A 133 -7.09 -17.55 9.48
N ASN A 134 -7.61 -17.37 10.71
CA ASN A 134 -8.47 -16.23 11.08
C ASN A 134 -9.66 -16.08 10.09
N HIS A 135 -10.40 -17.18 9.90
CA HIS A 135 -11.65 -17.22 9.14
C HIS A 135 -12.66 -16.29 9.78
N ILE A 136 -13.51 -15.60 9.01
CA ILE A 136 -14.33 -14.49 9.54
C ILE A 136 -15.79 -14.90 9.76
N LEU A 137 -16.31 -14.65 10.96
CA LEU A 137 -17.73 -14.71 11.28
C LEU A 137 -18.36 -13.32 11.18
N ARG A 138 -19.45 -13.20 10.41
CA ARG A 138 -20.26 -11.98 10.37
C ARG A 138 -21.68 -12.27 10.77
N VAL A 139 -22.25 -11.41 11.60
CA VAL A 139 -23.66 -11.43 11.95
C VAL A 139 -24.39 -10.46 11.02
N TYR A 140 -25.40 -10.96 10.33
CA TYR A 140 -26.32 -10.17 9.52
C TYR A 140 -27.54 -9.79 10.35
N ILE A 141 -27.99 -8.55 10.19
CA ILE A 141 -29.16 -8.00 10.88
C ILE A 141 -30.18 -7.54 9.83
N PRO A 142 -31.03 -8.44 9.30
CA PRO A 142 -31.98 -8.11 8.24
C PRO A 142 -33.01 -7.05 8.64
N GLU A 143 -33.33 -6.95 9.94
CA GLU A 143 -34.27 -5.97 10.47
C GLU A 143 -33.86 -4.52 10.16
N LEU A 144 -32.55 -4.29 10.04
CA LEU A 144 -31.95 -2.99 9.74
C LEU A 144 -31.89 -2.66 8.24
N TYR A 145 -32.23 -3.60 7.36
CA TYR A 145 -32.16 -3.39 5.92
C TYR A 145 -33.28 -2.49 5.40
N GLU A 146 -32.89 -1.44 4.69
CA GLU A 146 -33.78 -0.50 4.00
C GLU A 146 -33.57 -0.62 2.48
N PRO A 147 -34.60 -1.01 1.71
CA PRO A 147 -34.48 -1.21 0.26
C PRO A 147 -34.06 0.06 -0.50
N ASP A 148 -34.56 1.23 -0.08
CA ASP A 148 -34.34 2.51 -0.75
C ASP A 148 -32.96 3.13 -0.41
N ARG A 149 -32.33 2.67 0.68
CA ARG A 149 -31.04 3.19 1.13
C ARG A 149 -30.19 2.07 1.75
N PRO A 150 -29.73 1.10 0.93
CA PRO A 150 -28.99 -0.03 1.45
C PRO A 150 -27.67 0.46 2.06
N TYR A 151 -27.52 0.22 3.36
CA TYR A 151 -26.26 0.41 4.07
C TYR A 151 -25.80 -0.94 4.59
N ASN A 152 -24.50 -1.18 4.52
CA ASN A 152 -23.93 -2.50 4.79
C ASN A 152 -23.20 -2.57 6.14
N ARG A 153 -23.03 -1.43 6.81
CA ARG A 153 -22.28 -1.25 8.05
C ARG A 153 -23.18 -0.69 9.13
N LEU A 154 -23.07 -1.21 10.34
CA LEU A 154 -23.74 -0.62 11.48
C LEU A 154 -23.11 0.76 11.81
N THR A 155 -23.97 1.74 12.10
CA THR A 155 -23.53 3.01 12.69
C THR A 155 -22.95 2.80 14.09
N GLN A 156 -22.23 3.77 14.63
CA GLN A 156 -21.68 3.64 15.99
C GLN A 156 -22.78 3.40 17.03
N SER A 157 -23.93 4.08 16.94
CA SER A 157 -25.05 3.83 17.87
C SER A 157 -25.61 2.42 17.71
N GLN A 158 -25.66 1.90 16.49
CA GLN A 158 -26.11 0.53 16.26
C GLN A 158 -25.10 -0.49 16.79
N GLN A 159 -23.80 -0.24 16.70
CA GLN A 159 -22.77 -1.09 17.30
C GLN A 159 -22.85 -1.09 18.83
N THR A 160 -23.15 0.07 19.45
CA THR A 160 -23.45 0.16 20.88
C THR A 160 -24.62 -0.73 21.27
N ILE A 161 -25.74 -0.65 20.54
CA ILE A 161 -26.91 -1.52 20.79
C ILE A 161 -26.53 -3.00 20.61
N PHE A 162 -25.83 -3.34 19.53
CA PHE A 162 -25.40 -4.73 19.28
C PHE A 162 -24.58 -5.29 20.45
N TYR A 163 -23.62 -4.52 20.94
CA TYR A 163 -22.76 -4.93 22.06
C TYR A 163 -23.54 -5.02 23.37
N GLU A 164 -24.18 -3.95 23.80
CA GLU A 164 -24.75 -3.83 25.15
C GLU A 164 -26.08 -4.57 25.31
N LYS A 165 -26.85 -4.74 24.23
CA LYS A 165 -28.19 -5.36 24.24
C LYS A 165 -28.24 -6.75 23.62
N GLY A 166 -27.20 -7.16 22.88
CA GLY A 166 -27.12 -8.48 22.25
C GLY A 166 -25.94 -9.28 22.77
N LEU A 167 -24.73 -8.88 22.39
CA LEU A 167 -23.52 -9.68 22.61
C LEU A 167 -23.15 -9.81 24.10
N ARG A 168 -23.05 -8.72 24.84
CA ARG A 168 -22.60 -8.73 26.24
C ARG A 168 -23.54 -9.52 27.18
N PRO A 169 -24.88 -9.39 27.08
CA PRO A 169 -25.80 -10.24 27.83
C PRO A 169 -25.73 -11.72 27.40
N ALA A 170 -25.60 -12.00 26.10
CA ALA A 170 -25.43 -13.37 25.60
C ALA A 170 -24.17 -14.03 26.18
N ILE A 171 -23.07 -13.29 26.25
CA ILE A 171 -21.83 -13.76 26.88
C ILE A 171 -22.04 -14.01 28.38
N ALA A 172 -22.71 -13.10 29.12
CA ALA A 172 -22.99 -13.31 30.53
C ALA A 172 -23.89 -14.53 30.80
N SER A 173 -24.80 -14.85 29.88
CA SER A 173 -25.65 -16.03 30.00
C SER A 173 -24.92 -17.34 29.71
N LEU A 174 -23.88 -17.31 28.87
CA LEU A 174 -23.16 -18.51 28.44
C LEU A 174 -21.88 -18.76 29.24
N LEU A 175 -21.25 -17.69 29.73
CA LEU A 175 -19.98 -17.68 30.43
C LEU A 175 -20.18 -16.92 31.73
N ASP A 176 -20.14 -17.62 32.86
CA ASP A 176 -20.45 -17.06 34.18
C ASP A 176 -19.36 -16.06 34.62
N ILE A 177 -18.18 -16.58 34.97
CA ILE A 177 -17.09 -15.78 35.52
C ILE A 177 -16.33 -15.06 34.40
N GLU A 178 -16.13 -15.70 33.24
CA GLU A 178 -15.33 -15.14 32.15
C GLU A 178 -15.97 -13.90 31.52
N ALA A 179 -17.30 -13.76 31.65
CA ALA A 179 -18.00 -12.56 31.24
C ALA A 179 -17.58 -11.32 32.06
N LEU A 180 -17.07 -11.47 33.29
CA LEU A 180 -16.63 -10.35 34.12
C LEU A 180 -15.43 -9.58 33.52
N GLU A 181 -14.64 -10.23 32.67
CA GLU A 181 -13.50 -9.60 32.00
C GLU A 181 -13.87 -8.82 30.73
N TRP A 182 -15.15 -8.82 30.35
CA TRP A 182 -15.64 -8.09 29.19
C TRP A 182 -15.98 -6.65 29.57
N PRO A 183 -15.66 -5.66 28.71
CA PRO A 183 -16.02 -4.26 28.94
C PRO A 183 -17.49 -4.09 29.31
N ALA A 184 -17.78 -3.22 30.28
CA ALA A 184 -19.15 -3.02 30.75
C ALA A 184 -20.03 -2.36 29.67
N THR A 185 -19.50 -1.36 28.98
CA THR A 185 -20.17 -0.66 27.89
C THR A 185 -19.34 -0.64 26.62
N TYR A 186 -19.98 -0.36 25.49
CA TYR A 186 -19.28 -0.13 24.21
C TYR A 186 -18.36 1.10 24.30
N SER A 187 -18.78 2.13 25.05
CA SER A 187 -17.98 3.35 25.25
C SER A 187 -16.69 3.08 26.01
N ASP A 188 -16.74 2.20 27.02
CA ASP A 188 -15.54 1.82 27.80
C ASP A 188 -14.52 1.11 26.92
N GLU A 189 -15.00 0.16 26.08
CA GLU A 189 -14.14 -0.53 25.12
C GLU A 189 -13.58 0.43 24.07
N PHE A 190 -14.40 1.35 23.56
CA PHE A 190 -13.97 2.32 22.57
C PHE A 190 -12.93 3.29 23.13
N TRP A 191 -13.08 3.70 24.39
CA TRP A 191 -12.08 4.50 25.11
C TRP A 191 -10.79 3.70 25.31
N ARG A 192 -10.87 2.44 25.79
CA ARG A 192 -9.74 1.53 25.97
C ARG A 192 -8.97 1.30 24.66
N ALA A 193 -9.70 1.08 23.56
CA ALA A 193 -9.12 0.84 22.26
C ALA A 193 -8.39 2.09 21.72
N ARG A 194 -8.78 3.31 22.09
CA ARG A 194 -8.20 4.53 21.56
C ARG A 194 -6.83 4.84 22.19
N GLY A 195 -5.77 4.66 21.41
CA GLY A 195 -4.42 5.05 21.76
C GLY A 195 -4.22 6.57 21.81
N ARG A 196 -3.07 7.02 22.35
CA ARG A 196 -2.73 8.45 22.53
C ARG A 196 -2.72 9.27 21.23
N ASN A 197 -2.48 8.62 20.08
CA ASN A 197 -2.49 9.24 18.75
C ASN A 197 -3.88 9.17 18.06
N GLY A 198 -4.89 8.64 18.75
CA GLY A 198 -6.23 8.43 18.20
C GLY A 198 -6.43 7.14 17.41
N GLN A 199 -5.38 6.33 17.20
CA GLN A 199 -5.50 5.02 16.56
C GLN A 199 -6.20 4.02 17.48
N LEU A 200 -7.06 3.17 16.92
CA LEU A 200 -7.78 2.15 17.66
C LEU A 200 -6.98 0.83 17.68
N ARG A 201 -6.73 0.30 18.87
CA ARG A 201 -6.22 -1.06 19.14
C ARG A 201 -7.36 -1.95 19.62
N PHE A 202 -7.83 -2.80 18.71
CA PHE A 202 -8.94 -3.72 18.95
C PHE A 202 -8.45 -4.96 19.70
N VAL A 203 -9.14 -5.35 20.77
CA VAL A 203 -8.86 -6.59 21.50
C VAL A 203 -9.89 -7.65 21.10
N THR A 204 -9.48 -8.91 21.16
CA THR A 204 -10.34 -10.07 20.98
C THR A 204 -10.50 -10.81 22.30
N LYS A 205 -11.66 -11.44 22.49
CA LYS A 205 -11.93 -12.35 23.62
C LYS A 205 -12.23 -13.74 23.09
N THR A 206 -11.68 -14.76 23.74
CA THR A 206 -11.85 -16.16 23.32
C THR A 206 -13.14 -16.74 23.87
N ILE A 207 -13.90 -17.41 23.01
CA ILE A 207 -15.12 -18.15 23.36
C ILE A 207 -14.83 -19.64 23.22
N PRO A 208 -14.92 -20.44 24.30
CA PRO A 208 -14.66 -21.88 24.26
C PRO A 208 -15.56 -22.63 23.29
N SER A 209 -15.03 -23.64 22.61
CA SER A 209 -15.75 -24.43 21.58
C SER A 209 -17.08 -25.01 22.07
N ILE A 210 -17.20 -25.34 23.35
CA ILE A 210 -18.41 -25.94 23.93
C ILE A 210 -19.62 -24.99 23.92
N VAL A 211 -19.40 -23.68 24.02
CA VAL A 211 -20.49 -22.68 24.04
C VAL A 211 -20.77 -22.06 22.66
N VAL A 212 -19.83 -22.18 21.71
CA VAL A 212 -19.92 -21.58 20.37
C VAL A 212 -21.25 -21.90 19.65
N PRO A 213 -21.75 -23.14 19.64
CA PRO A 213 -23.01 -23.46 18.95
C PRO A 213 -24.22 -22.68 19.47
N TYR A 214 -24.21 -22.28 20.74
CA TYR A 214 -25.32 -21.61 21.42
C TYR A 214 -25.24 -20.07 21.35
N LEU A 215 -24.09 -19.51 20.95
CA LEU A 215 -23.85 -18.07 20.99
C LEU A 215 -24.84 -17.26 20.13
N ALA A 216 -25.16 -17.74 18.92
CA ALA A 216 -26.09 -17.02 18.05
C ALA A 216 -27.51 -16.95 18.65
N ASP A 217 -27.96 -18.03 19.30
CA ASP A 217 -29.27 -18.07 19.97
C ASP A 217 -29.29 -17.19 21.22
N ALA A 218 -28.23 -17.25 22.04
CA ALA A 218 -28.10 -16.36 23.18
C ALA A 218 -28.12 -14.87 22.78
N ILE A 219 -27.53 -14.51 21.63
CA ILE A 219 -27.62 -13.13 21.09
C ILE A 219 -29.07 -12.78 20.68
N ARG A 220 -29.80 -13.72 20.06
CA ARG A 220 -31.21 -13.51 19.71
C ARG A 220 -32.08 -13.34 20.96
N ASP A 221 -31.88 -14.17 21.97
CA ASP A 221 -32.62 -14.12 23.23
C ASP A 221 -32.30 -12.81 23.97
N ALA A 222 -31.03 -12.42 24.05
CA ALA A 222 -30.62 -11.13 24.61
C ALA A 222 -31.28 -9.93 23.93
N PHE A 223 -31.35 -9.92 22.60
CA PHE A 223 -32.07 -8.87 21.87
C PHE A 223 -33.56 -8.87 22.18
N ARG A 224 -34.18 -10.05 22.27
CA ARG A 224 -35.61 -10.19 22.61
C ARG A 224 -35.91 -9.67 24.01
N ASP A 225 -35.09 -10.04 24.99
CA ASP A 225 -35.25 -9.63 26.39
C ASP A 225 -35.01 -8.13 26.60
N ASN A 226 -34.31 -7.47 25.67
CA ASN A 226 -34.08 -6.03 25.66
C ASN A 226 -35.02 -5.27 24.69
N ASP A 227 -36.08 -5.91 24.19
CA ASP A 227 -37.06 -5.34 23.25
C ASP A 227 -36.43 -4.78 21.96
N ILE A 228 -35.32 -5.35 21.50
CA ILE A 228 -34.66 -5.00 20.24
C ILE A 228 -35.08 -6.00 19.16
N PRO A 229 -35.76 -5.58 18.06
CA PRO A 229 -36.32 -6.51 17.07
C PRO A 229 -35.27 -7.22 16.19
N TRP A 230 -33.98 -6.98 16.43
CA TRP A 230 -32.87 -7.48 15.60
C TRP A 230 -32.68 -9.00 15.64
N TYR A 231 -33.36 -9.69 16.55
CA TYR A 231 -33.39 -11.15 16.58
C TYR A 231 -34.16 -11.75 15.39
N HIS A 232 -35.07 -11.01 14.74
CA HIS A 232 -35.84 -11.49 13.59
C HIS A 232 -34.93 -11.75 12.39
N GLY A 233 -34.77 -13.03 12.05
CA GLY A 233 -34.01 -13.51 10.89
C GLY A 233 -32.51 -13.21 10.94
N LEU A 234 -31.96 -12.92 12.13
CA LEU A 234 -30.52 -12.86 12.36
C LEU A 234 -29.86 -14.13 11.80
N VAL A 235 -28.80 -14.00 11.02
CA VAL A 235 -28.08 -15.12 10.39
C VAL A 235 -26.57 -14.88 10.43
N VAL A 236 -25.79 -15.94 10.49
CA VAL A 236 -24.33 -15.89 10.58
C VAL A 236 -23.70 -16.34 9.26
N LEU A 237 -22.83 -15.48 8.71
CA LEU A 237 -21.95 -15.81 7.59
C LEU A 237 -20.61 -16.33 8.12
N HIS A 238 -20.28 -17.55 7.70
CA HIS A 238 -19.01 -18.21 7.86
C HIS A 238 -18.19 -17.97 6.60
N GLN A 239 -17.05 -17.30 6.70
CA GLN A 239 -16.12 -17.12 5.58
C GLN A 239 -14.76 -17.76 5.86
N ILE A 240 -14.44 -18.83 5.13
CA ILE A 240 -13.09 -19.36 5.02
C ILE A 240 -12.34 -18.60 3.93
N ARG A 241 -11.13 -18.12 4.23
CA ARG A 241 -10.26 -17.40 3.29
C ARG A 241 -8.79 -17.76 3.55
N GLY A 242 -7.93 -17.55 2.55
CA GLY A 242 -6.48 -17.70 2.72
C GLY A 242 -5.96 -19.14 2.75
N VAL A 243 -6.76 -20.10 2.28
CA VAL A 243 -6.42 -21.55 2.26
C VAL A 243 -6.08 -22.06 0.86
N LYS A 244 -5.69 -21.14 -0.03
CA LYS A 244 -5.33 -21.44 -1.40
C LYS A 244 -4.23 -22.51 -1.44
N HIS A 245 -4.36 -23.49 -2.32
CA HIS A 245 -3.45 -24.64 -2.46
C HIS A 245 -3.42 -25.64 -1.29
N ALA A 246 -4.05 -25.37 -0.15
CA ALA A 246 -4.04 -26.29 1.02
C ALA A 246 -4.66 -27.65 0.69
N SER A 247 -5.61 -27.68 -0.25
CA SER A 247 -6.32 -28.90 -0.65
C SER A 247 -5.99 -29.34 -2.08
N SER A 248 -4.78 -29.10 -2.58
CA SER A 248 -4.40 -29.50 -3.94
C SER A 248 -4.49 -31.01 -4.17
N HIS A 249 -5.23 -31.44 -5.20
CA HIS A 249 -5.49 -32.84 -5.53
C HIS A 249 -5.65 -33.05 -7.04
N ALA A 250 -5.62 -34.31 -7.49
CA ALA A 250 -5.87 -34.65 -8.90
C ALA A 250 -7.36 -34.43 -9.26
N PRO A 251 -7.70 -34.07 -10.51
CA PRO A 251 -9.08 -33.78 -10.93
C PRO A 251 -9.92 -35.06 -11.11
N SER A 252 -10.03 -35.88 -10.07
CA SER A 252 -10.91 -37.05 -10.03
C SER A 252 -11.95 -36.89 -8.93
N ARG A 253 -13.11 -37.53 -9.11
CA ARG A 253 -14.20 -37.48 -8.12
C ARG A 253 -13.81 -38.09 -6.78
N HIS A 254 -12.96 -39.13 -6.80
CA HIS A 254 -12.48 -39.79 -5.59
C HIS A 254 -11.61 -38.86 -4.76
N GLU A 255 -10.60 -38.26 -5.40
CA GLU A 255 -9.66 -37.32 -4.77
C GLU A 255 -10.40 -36.05 -4.30
N ALA A 256 -11.30 -35.51 -5.12
CA ALA A 256 -12.14 -34.37 -4.75
C ALA A 256 -12.94 -34.61 -3.47
N LYS A 257 -13.55 -35.80 -3.34
CA LYS A 257 -14.30 -36.18 -2.14
C LYS A 257 -13.41 -36.30 -0.91
N GLN A 258 -12.19 -36.81 -1.05
CA GLN A 258 -11.24 -36.89 0.07
C GLN A 258 -10.74 -35.50 0.47
N ALA A 259 -10.32 -34.69 -0.50
CA ALA A 259 -9.84 -33.33 -0.27
C ALA A 259 -10.92 -32.44 0.37
N LEU A 260 -12.18 -32.59 -0.03
CA LEU A 260 -13.28 -31.83 0.58
C LEU A 260 -13.46 -32.20 2.05
N ARG A 261 -13.32 -33.48 2.42
CA ARG A 261 -13.39 -33.91 3.82
C ARG A 261 -12.28 -33.26 4.65
N ARG A 262 -11.03 -33.36 4.18
CA ARG A 262 -9.88 -32.73 4.84
C ARG A 262 -10.07 -31.22 4.97
N PHE A 263 -10.56 -30.57 3.91
CA PHE A 263 -10.85 -29.14 3.93
C PHE A 263 -11.83 -28.75 5.04
N PHE A 264 -12.88 -29.54 5.30
CA PHE A 264 -13.79 -29.29 6.42
C PHE A 264 -13.12 -29.50 7.79
N ASP A 265 -12.45 -30.63 7.94
CA ASP A 265 -11.83 -31.04 9.20
C ASP A 265 -10.71 -30.04 9.62
N GLU A 266 -9.84 -29.66 8.69
CA GLU A 266 -8.72 -28.71 8.90
C GLU A 266 -9.19 -27.28 9.19
N ASN A 267 -10.40 -26.90 8.75
CA ASN A 267 -10.95 -25.56 8.93
C ASN A 267 -12.02 -25.48 10.03
N GLY A 268 -12.11 -26.52 10.89
CA GLY A 268 -12.95 -26.51 12.08
C GLY A 268 -14.44 -26.43 11.78
N LEU A 269 -14.91 -27.15 10.75
CA LEU A 269 -16.32 -27.22 10.39
C LEU A 269 -16.80 -28.68 10.34
N ASN A 270 -17.99 -28.95 10.89
CA ASN A 270 -18.61 -30.27 10.79
C ASN A 270 -19.14 -30.53 9.36
N ARG A 271 -19.06 -31.77 8.91
CA ARG A 271 -19.60 -32.25 7.63
C ARG A 271 -21.13 -32.08 7.51
N GLU A 272 -21.85 -31.99 8.62
CA GLU A 272 -23.27 -31.63 8.63
C GLU A 272 -23.56 -30.26 8.01
N CYS A 273 -22.58 -29.36 7.91
CA CYS A 273 -22.69 -28.09 7.19
C CYS A 273 -23.13 -28.31 5.73
N ILE A 274 -22.80 -29.45 5.11
CA ILE A 274 -23.21 -29.77 3.73
C ILE A 274 -24.74 -29.90 3.62
N THR A 275 -25.39 -30.34 4.69
CA THR A 275 -26.84 -30.58 4.74
C THR A 275 -27.63 -29.48 5.46
N ARG A 276 -26.94 -28.60 6.20
CA ARG A 276 -27.55 -27.57 7.05
C ARG A 276 -27.13 -26.17 6.57
N GLY A 277 -28.10 -25.32 6.27
CA GLY A 277 -27.85 -23.94 5.81
C GLY A 277 -27.54 -23.84 4.31
N SER A 278 -27.04 -22.67 3.89
CA SER A 278 -26.70 -22.39 2.49
C SER A 278 -25.21 -22.15 2.31
N TRP A 279 -24.55 -23.03 1.56
CA TRP A 279 -23.09 -23.04 1.43
C TRP A 279 -22.63 -22.98 -0.02
N TRP A 280 -21.63 -22.15 -0.25
CA TRP A 280 -20.94 -21.98 -1.53
C TRP A 280 -19.44 -22.13 -1.34
N ILE A 281 -18.80 -22.78 -2.29
CA ILE A 281 -17.38 -23.05 -2.29
C ILE A 281 -16.77 -22.60 -3.61
N ASP A 282 -15.56 -22.06 -3.52
CA ASP A 282 -14.74 -21.76 -4.69
C ASP A 282 -13.88 -22.99 -4.99
N VAL A 283 -14.14 -23.61 -6.14
CA VAL A 283 -13.36 -24.72 -6.66
C VAL A 283 -12.49 -24.23 -7.79
N ALA A 284 -11.20 -24.49 -7.74
CA ALA A 284 -10.26 -24.06 -8.75
C ALA A 284 -9.61 -25.23 -9.48
N LEU A 285 -9.22 -24.96 -10.73
CA LEU A 285 -8.40 -25.81 -11.58
C LEU A 285 -7.16 -25.01 -11.97
N ASN A 286 -5.99 -25.62 -11.80
CA ASN A 286 -4.69 -25.01 -12.05
C ASN A 286 -3.93 -25.82 -13.10
N ILE A 287 -3.45 -25.14 -14.14
CA ILE A 287 -2.71 -25.73 -15.25
C ILE A 287 -1.27 -25.21 -15.19
N THR A 288 -0.34 -26.13 -14.95
CA THR A 288 1.09 -25.83 -14.77
C THR A 288 1.92 -26.55 -15.82
N SER A 289 2.95 -25.88 -16.34
CA SER A 289 3.87 -26.47 -17.31
C SER A 289 4.85 -27.46 -16.65
N HIS A 290 5.10 -28.60 -17.28
CA HIS A 290 6.25 -29.44 -16.95
C HIS A 290 7.56 -28.89 -17.54
N ASP A 291 7.47 -28.23 -18.70
CA ASP A 291 8.60 -27.74 -19.48
C ASP A 291 9.08 -26.34 -19.05
N ALA A 292 8.77 -25.94 -17.81
CA ALA A 292 9.09 -24.63 -17.23
C ALA A 292 8.64 -23.43 -18.09
N ARG A 293 7.46 -23.53 -18.71
CA ARG A 293 6.86 -22.45 -19.51
C ARG A 293 5.82 -21.66 -18.72
N CYS A 294 5.58 -20.42 -19.16
CA CYS A 294 4.55 -19.54 -18.62
C CYS A 294 3.26 -19.66 -19.44
N TYR A 295 2.15 -19.88 -18.77
CA TYR A 295 0.83 -20.05 -19.37
C TYR A 295 -0.06 -18.83 -19.17
N GLY A 296 -0.79 -18.47 -20.22
CA GLY A 296 -1.84 -17.45 -20.19
C GLY A 296 -3.08 -17.90 -20.93
N TRP A 297 -4.25 -17.43 -20.50
CA TRP A 297 -5.52 -17.73 -21.15
C TRP A 297 -5.67 -16.96 -22.46
N ARG A 298 -6.04 -17.66 -23.53
CA ARG A 298 -6.39 -17.04 -24.81
C ARG A 298 -7.75 -16.37 -24.71
N THR A 299 -7.82 -15.09 -25.08
CA THR A 299 -9.06 -14.31 -25.05
C THR A 299 -10.17 -14.95 -25.90
N ASP A 300 -9.83 -15.47 -27.08
CA ASP A 300 -10.77 -16.08 -28.01
C ASP A 300 -11.31 -17.44 -27.53
N ALA A 301 -10.66 -18.06 -26.55
CA ALA A 301 -11.05 -19.36 -26.01
C ALA A 301 -12.04 -19.27 -24.84
N HIS A 302 -12.26 -18.09 -24.25
CA HIS A 302 -13.14 -17.92 -23.09
C HIS A 302 -14.54 -18.46 -23.34
N PHE A 303 -15.09 -18.21 -24.54
CA PHE A 303 -16.37 -18.75 -24.97
C PHE A 303 -16.43 -20.28 -24.86
N HIS A 304 -15.40 -20.97 -25.36
CA HIS A 304 -15.33 -22.43 -25.40
C HIS A 304 -15.21 -23.03 -23.99
N LEU A 305 -14.35 -22.43 -23.16
CA LEU A 305 -14.20 -22.81 -21.75
C LEU A 305 -15.51 -22.65 -21.00
N VAL A 306 -16.16 -21.48 -21.09
CA VAL A 306 -17.43 -21.18 -20.43
C VAL A 306 -18.53 -22.14 -20.87
N ARG A 307 -18.68 -22.37 -22.18
CA ARG A 307 -19.65 -23.33 -22.74
C ARG A 307 -19.45 -24.72 -22.13
N ARG A 308 -18.20 -25.23 -22.16
CA ARG A 308 -17.89 -26.60 -21.72
C ARG A 308 -18.03 -26.77 -20.21
N VAL A 309 -17.44 -25.86 -19.44
CA VAL A 309 -17.34 -25.94 -17.98
C VAL A 309 -18.70 -25.72 -17.31
N LEU A 310 -19.48 -24.74 -17.78
CA LEU A 310 -20.83 -24.50 -17.24
C LEU A 310 -21.87 -25.48 -17.80
N GLY A 311 -21.60 -26.10 -18.95
CA GLY A 311 -22.53 -26.99 -19.64
C GLY A 311 -23.75 -26.25 -20.17
N ILE A 312 -23.53 -25.08 -20.79
CA ILE A 312 -24.58 -24.21 -21.34
C ILE A 312 -24.57 -24.21 -22.86
N SER A 313 -25.64 -23.70 -23.49
CA SER A 313 -25.74 -23.59 -24.94
C SER A 313 -24.74 -22.58 -25.52
N ASP A 314 -24.42 -22.73 -26.81
CA ASP A 314 -23.61 -21.77 -27.56
C ASP A 314 -24.19 -20.36 -27.51
N SER A 315 -25.52 -20.23 -27.62
CA SER A 315 -26.18 -18.92 -27.55
C SER A 315 -26.00 -18.25 -26.19
N ALA A 316 -26.10 -19.01 -25.09
CA ALA A 316 -25.89 -18.50 -23.75
C ALA A 316 -24.42 -18.13 -23.53
N ALA A 317 -23.48 -19.03 -23.89
CA ALA A 317 -22.05 -18.78 -23.75
C ALA A 317 -21.62 -17.54 -24.55
N ARG A 318 -22.03 -17.38 -25.82
CA ARG A 318 -21.68 -16.19 -26.63
C ARG A 318 -22.18 -14.90 -25.98
N ARG A 319 -23.42 -14.90 -25.50
CA ARG A 319 -24.05 -13.73 -24.85
C ARG A 319 -23.31 -13.31 -23.57
N ILE A 320 -22.88 -14.28 -22.76
CA ILE A 320 -22.22 -13.98 -21.47
C ILE A 320 -20.72 -13.78 -21.59
N THR A 321 -20.11 -13.98 -22.76
CA THR A 321 -18.68 -13.69 -23.01
C THR A 321 -18.47 -12.62 -24.08
N SER A 322 -19.53 -11.97 -24.57
CA SER A 322 -19.42 -10.89 -25.55
C SER A 322 -18.88 -9.62 -24.91
N VAL A 323 -18.03 -8.89 -25.64
CA VAL A 323 -17.55 -7.57 -25.23
C VAL A 323 -18.73 -6.60 -25.07
N GLY A 324 -18.86 -5.98 -23.90
CA GLY A 324 -20.00 -5.13 -23.53
C GLY A 324 -21.10 -5.86 -22.73
N SER A 325 -21.01 -7.17 -22.55
CA SER A 325 -21.87 -7.87 -21.59
C SER A 325 -21.53 -7.43 -20.16
N SER A 326 -22.53 -7.03 -19.38
CA SER A 326 -22.34 -6.71 -17.97
C SER A 326 -22.03 -7.91 -17.09
N GLN A 327 -22.20 -9.11 -17.64
CA GLN A 327 -21.82 -10.36 -17.00
C GLN A 327 -20.36 -10.72 -17.23
N TYR A 328 -19.61 -9.97 -18.05
CA TYR A 328 -18.26 -10.34 -18.49
C TYR A 328 -17.28 -9.18 -18.32
N THR A 329 -16.26 -9.40 -17.51
CA THR A 329 -15.10 -8.51 -17.47
C THR A 329 -13.87 -9.25 -17.97
N ARG A 330 -13.17 -8.62 -18.91
CA ARG A 330 -11.91 -9.10 -19.45
C ARG A 330 -10.74 -8.42 -18.77
N ASP A 331 -9.79 -9.22 -18.28
CA ASP A 331 -8.62 -8.77 -17.52
C ASP A 331 -7.35 -9.03 -18.36
N LEU A 332 -6.97 -8.05 -19.20
CA LEU A 332 -5.82 -8.20 -20.11
C LEU A 332 -4.54 -8.55 -19.33
N THR A 333 -3.82 -9.57 -19.81
CA THR A 333 -2.56 -9.99 -19.18
C THR A 333 -1.40 -9.29 -19.87
N SER A 334 -0.61 -8.53 -19.11
CA SER A 334 0.57 -7.81 -19.64
C SER A 334 0.23 -6.88 -20.81
N HIS A 335 -0.99 -6.36 -20.86
CA HIS A 335 -1.54 -5.57 -21.98
C HIS A 335 -1.74 -6.29 -23.32
N LEU A 336 -1.61 -7.62 -23.39
CA LEU A 336 -1.83 -8.37 -24.62
C LEU A 336 -3.33 -8.52 -24.89
N ALA A 337 -3.83 -8.08 -26.05
CA ALA A 337 -5.27 -8.14 -26.35
C ALA A 337 -5.76 -9.59 -26.52
N GLY A 338 -4.91 -10.44 -27.10
CA GLY A 338 -5.19 -11.87 -27.31
C GLY A 338 -4.99 -12.76 -26.07
N VAL A 339 -4.52 -12.21 -24.95
CA VAL A 339 -4.28 -12.96 -23.71
C VAL A 339 -4.93 -12.24 -22.54
N SER A 340 -5.92 -12.85 -21.91
CA SER A 340 -6.61 -12.22 -20.81
C SER A 340 -7.22 -13.23 -19.85
N GLY A 341 -7.32 -12.84 -18.59
CA GLY A 341 -8.26 -13.46 -17.67
C GLY A 341 -9.69 -13.00 -17.95
N TRP A 342 -10.63 -13.61 -17.22
CA TRP A 342 -12.03 -13.20 -17.21
C TRP A 342 -12.62 -13.23 -15.82
N ARG A 343 -13.70 -12.47 -15.64
CA ARG A 343 -14.61 -12.54 -14.51
C ARG A 343 -16.02 -12.56 -15.04
N ILE A 344 -16.78 -13.59 -14.66
CA ILE A 344 -18.13 -13.83 -15.15
C ILE A 344 -19.09 -14.03 -13.99
N ALA A 345 -20.20 -13.29 -14.01
CA ALA A 345 -21.36 -13.52 -13.16
C ALA A 345 -22.52 -14.01 -14.03
N PRO A 346 -22.68 -15.33 -14.26
CA PRO A 346 -23.53 -15.87 -15.34
C PRO A 346 -25.02 -15.52 -15.20
N GLY A 347 -25.47 -15.28 -13.96
CA GLY A 347 -26.86 -15.04 -13.62
C GLY A 347 -27.77 -16.26 -13.85
N PRO A 348 -29.07 -16.16 -13.50
CA PRO A 348 -29.98 -17.31 -13.47
C PRO A 348 -30.16 -18.00 -14.83
N ARG A 349 -29.96 -17.28 -15.94
CA ARG A 349 -30.14 -17.79 -17.30
C ARG A 349 -28.90 -18.50 -17.88
N ALA A 350 -27.77 -18.49 -17.17
CA ALA A 350 -26.53 -19.09 -17.65
C ALA A 350 -25.66 -19.70 -16.53
N GLU A 351 -26.20 -19.89 -15.32
CA GLU A 351 -25.50 -20.53 -14.19
C GLU A 351 -25.13 -22.01 -14.46
N GLY A 352 -25.75 -22.62 -15.47
CA GLY A 352 -25.43 -23.96 -15.92
C GLY A 352 -25.81 -25.05 -14.93
N LYS A 353 -25.39 -26.29 -15.20
CA LYS A 353 -25.77 -27.47 -14.39
C LYS A 353 -25.22 -27.47 -12.96
N PHE A 354 -24.23 -26.63 -12.69
CA PHE A 354 -23.58 -26.50 -11.39
C PHE A 354 -24.03 -25.26 -10.62
N GLN A 355 -25.01 -24.51 -11.13
CA GLN A 355 -25.55 -23.30 -10.48
C GLN A 355 -24.44 -22.27 -10.15
N CYS A 356 -23.51 -22.08 -11.09
CA CYS A 356 -22.34 -21.23 -10.93
C CYS A 356 -22.76 -19.77 -10.70
N ARG A 357 -22.28 -19.21 -9.58
CA ARG A 357 -22.55 -17.83 -9.16
C ARG A 357 -21.50 -16.86 -9.68
N TYR A 358 -20.26 -17.33 -9.76
CA TYR A 358 -19.13 -16.55 -10.24
C TYR A 358 -18.08 -17.47 -10.84
N PHE A 359 -17.52 -17.09 -11.98
CA PHE A 359 -16.50 -17.85 -12.68
C PHE A 359 -15.39 -16.91 -13.14
N GLN A 360 -14.16 -17.17 -12.72
CA GLN A 360 -13.02 -16.36 -13.11
C GLN A 360 -11.87 -17.22 -13.65
N GLY A 361 -11.13 -16.65 -14.59
CA GLY A 361 -9.87 -17.19 -15.10
C GLY A 361 -8.79 -16.14 -14.97
N TYR A 362 -7.61 -16.50 -14.47
CA TYR A 362 -6.49 -15.58 -14.27
C TYR A 362 -5.16 -16.31 -14.28
N THR A 363 -4.06 -15.56 -14.28
CA THR A 363 -2.70 -16.11 -14.12
C THR A 363 -2.20 -15.91 -12.68
N THR A 364 -1.33 -16.80 -12.20
CA THR A 364 -0.78 -16.71 -10.83
C THR A 364 0.15 -15.53 -10.59
N ASP A 365 0.50 -14.79 -11.65
CA ASP A 365 1.41 -13.65 -11.61
C ASP A 365 1.02 -12.57 -10.62
N LYS A 366 -0.29 -12.39 -10.41
CA LYS A 366 -0.86 -11.39 -9.49
C LYS A 366 -0.30 -11.52 -8.07
N ALA A 367 0.10 -12.72 -7.65
CA ALA A 367 0.63 -12.98 -6.32
C ALA A 367 1.85 -12.12 -5.98
N LEU A 368 2.71 -11.80 -6.96
CA LEU A 368 3.94 -11.02 -6.74
C LEU A 368 3.67 -9.54 -6.43
N THR A 369 2.51 -9.02 -6.84
CA THR A 369 2.15 -7.61 -6.66
C THR A 369 0.93 -7.41 -5.76
N ALA A 370 0.35 -8.49 -5.23
CA ALA A 370 -0.87 -8.47 -4.44
C ALA A 370 -0.65 -7.74 -3.10
N ARG A 371 -1.39 -6.65 -2.90
CA ARG A 371 -1.42 -5.89 -1.65
C ARG A 371 -2.71 -5.10 -1.61
N ALA A 372 -3.54 -5.34 -0.60
CA ALA A 372 -4.72 -4.52 -0.35
C ALA A 372 -4.27 -3.19 0.27
N ASP A 373 -4.44 -2.08 -0.44
CA ASP A 373 -4.05 -0.74 0.01
C ASP A 373 -4.93 0.32 -0.65
N GLY A 374 -5.62 1.15 0.13
CA GLY A 374 -6.45 2.24 -0.38
C GLY A 374 -7.55 1.83 -1.37
N GLY A 375 -8.11 0.62 -1.25
CA GLY A 375 -9.11 0.08 -2.20
C GLY A 375 -8.52 -0.57 -3.46
N HIS A 376 -7.20 -0.57 -3.61
CA HIS A 376 -6.49 -1.32 -4.64
C HIS A 376 -6.01 -2.67 -4.09
N PHE A 377 -6.03 -3.71 -4.93
CA PHE A 377 -5.60 -5.07 -4.55
C PHE A 377 -4.18 -5.42 -5.04
N GLY A 378 -3.47 -4.45 -5.61
CA GLY A 378 -2.09 -4.57 -6.01
C GLY A 378 -1.34 -3.25 -5.83
N LYS A 379 -0.01 -3.28 -5.97
CA LYS A 379 0.82 -2.06 -6.00
C LYS A 379 0.27 -1.08 -7.04
N PHE A 380 0.13 0.19 -6.68
CA PHE A 380 -0.41 1.21 -7.58
C PHE A 380 0.42 2.50 -7.49
N LEU A 381 0.27 3.34 -8.50
CA LEU A 381 0.91 4.65 -8.67
C LEU A 381 -0.17 5.72 -8.94
N LYS A 382 0.01 6.94 -8.44
CA LYS A 382 -0.85 8.11 -8.76
C LYS A 382 -0.09 9.13 -9.61
N CYS A 383 -0.82 10.04 -10.29
CA CYS A 383 -0.17 11.13 -11.03
C CYS A 383 0.59 12.10 -10.11
N GLU A 384 0.09 12.30 -8.89
CA GLU A 384 0.77 13.05 -7.84
C GLU A 384 2.16 12.47 -7.51
N ASP A 385 2.34 11.15 -7.58
CA ASP A 385 3.64 10.53 -7.36
C ASP A 385 4.63 10.83 -8.50
N VAL A 386 4.13 11.04 -9.72
CA VAL A 386 4.96 11.45 -10.86
C VAL A 386 5.37 12.92 -10.74
N ILE A 387 4.40 13.79 -10.42
CA ILE A 387 4.66 15.22 -10.20
C ILE A 387 5.70 15.43 -9.10
N ASN A 388 5.58 14.69 -7.99
CA ASN A 388 6.49 14.78 -6.85
C ASN A 388 7.79 13.96 -6.98
N GLY A 389 8.11 13.44 -8.18
CA GLY A 389 9.36 12.70 -8.44
C GLY A 389 9.48 11.32 -7.76
N LYS A 390 8.40 10.77 -7.19
CA LYS A 390 8.39 9.45 -6.51
C LYS A 390 8.21 8.28 -7.47
N ALA A 391 7.68 8.54 -8.67
CA ALA A 391 7.36 7.50 -9.65
C ALA A 391 8.59 6.71 -10.15
N SER A 392 9.77 7.34 -10.24
CA SER A 392 10.99 6.69 -10.72
C SER A 392 11.41 5.51 -9.84
N GLY A 393 11.47 5.72 -8.53
CA GLY A 393 11.80 4.68 -7.56
C GLY A 393 10.76 3.54 -7.54
N TRP A 394 9.47 3.90 -7.63
CA TRP A 394 8.40 2.91 -7.73
C TRP A 394 8.53 2.05 -9.00
N ALA A 395 8.73 2.67 -10.17
CA ALA A 395 8.86 1.98 -11.44
C ALA A 395 10.13 1.13 -11.50
N HIS A 396 11.23 1.59 -10.89
CA HIS A 396 12.46 0.81 -10.75
C HIS A 396 12.25 -0.46 -9.91
N ASN A 397 11.56 -0.36 -8.78
CA ASN A 397 11.26 -1.53 -7.94
C ASN A 397 10.39 -2.54 -8.68
N LEU A 398 9.39 -2.08 -9.43
CA LEU A 398 8.56 -2.97 -10.24
C LEU A 398 9.32 -3.58 -11.43
N PHE A 399 10.23 -2.83 -12.05
CA PHE A 399 11.16 -3.36 -13.06
C PHE A 399 12.03 -4.49 -12.50
N THR A 400 12.67 -4.25 -11.35
CA THR A 400 13.53 -5.22 -10.68
C THR A 400 12.76 -6.47 -10.28
N LEU A 401 11.53 -6.32 -9.76
CA LEU A 401 10.65 -7.45 -9.45
C LEU A 401 10.38 -8.31 -10.70
N ASN A 402 9.98 -7.70 -11.82
CA ASN A 402 9.72 -8.45 -13.05
C ASN A 402 11.00 -9.11 -13.60
N ARG A 403 12.15 -8.43 -13.51
CA ARG A 403 13.44 -8.97 -13.94
C ARG A 403 13.86 -10.19 -13.11
N ASN A 404 13.62 -10.15 -11.81
CA ASN A 404 13.87 -11.30 -10.93
C ASN A 404 12.91 -12.45 -11.27
N ALA A 405 11.63 -12.14 -11.49
CA ALA A 405 10.61 -13.11 -11.87
C ALA A 405 10.94 -13.86 -13.18
N CYS A 406 11.63 -13.23 -14.15
CA CYS A 406 12.13 -13.89 -15.35
C CYS A 406 12.99 -15.14 -15.07
N ARG A 407 13.63 -15.22 -13.90
CA ARG A 407 14.57 -16.29 -13.54
C ARG A 407 13.94 -17.36 -12.65
N THR A 408 13.01 -16.96 -11.77
CA THR A 408 12.58 -17.81 -10.66
C THR A 408 11.09 -18.13 -10.67
N ASN A 409 10.27 -17.43 -11.47
CA ASN A 409 8.82 -17.52 -11.38
C ASN A 409 8.20 -17.99 -12.69
N LEU A 410 7.32 -18.98 -12.59
CA LEU A 410 6.46 -19.41 -13.69
C LEU A 410 5.06 -18.82 -13.53
N SER A 411 4.42 -18.57 -14.67
CA SER A 411 3.01 -18.22 -14.75
C SER A 411 2.18 -19.46 -15.01
N THR A 412 1.16 -19.68 -14.19
CA THR A 412 0.22 -20.80 -14.38
C THR A 412 -1.16 -20.24 -14.72
N ALA A 413 -1.90 -21.00 -15.53
CA ALA A 413 -3.26 -20.63 -15.91
C ALA A 413 -4.23 -21.26 -14.91
N ARG A 414 -4.99 -20.43 -14.20
CA ARG A 414 -5.95 -20.86 -13.17
C ARG A 414 -7.35 -20.41 -13.52
N MET A 415 -8.33 -21.29 -13.30
CA MET A 415 -9.75 -20.92 -13.34
C MET A 415 -10.44 -21.36 -12.04
N GLU A 416 -11.45 -20.63 -11.61
CA GLU A 416 -12.08 -20.78 -10.30
C GLU A 416 -13.59 -20.51 -10.40
N MET A 417 -14.38 -21.40 -9.82
CA MET A 417 -15.84 -21.36 -9.85
C MET A 417 -16.43 -21.33 -8.45
N ARG A 418 -17.25 -20.31 -8.17
CA ARG A 418 -18.13 -20.25 -7.01
C ARG A 418 -19.42 -21.01 -7.28
N ILE A 419 -19.65 -22.09 -6.56
CA ILE A 419 -20.80 -22.98 -6.75
C ILE A 419 -21.41 -23.40 -5.41
N PRO A 420 -22.69 -23.81 -5.37
CA PRO A 420 -23.26 -24.49 -4.21
C PRO A 420 -22.46 -25.75 -3.87
N ILE A 421 -22.26 -25.99 -2.57
CA ILE A 421 -21.35 -27.04 -2.10
C ILE A 421 -21.74 -28.46 -2.54
N LYS A 422 -23.03 -28.71 -2.80
CA LYS A 422 -23.51 -30.00 -3.33
C LYS A 422 -22.85 -30.40 -4.66
N HIS A 423 -22.31 -29.44 -5.41
CA HIS A 423 -21.61 -29.67 -6.69
C HIS A 423 -20.08 -29.70 -6.54
N ALA A 424 -19.57 -29.50 -5.32
CA ALA A 424 -18.14 -29.32 -5.03
C ALA A 424 -17.27 -30.50 -5.43
N VAL A 425 -17.80 -31.72 -5.54
CA VAL A 425 -17.03 -32.91 -5.91
C VAL A 425 -17.12 -33.24 -7.40
N ASP A 426 -18.01 -32.59 -8.16
CA ASP A 426 -18.31 -32.93 -9.56
C ASP A 426 -17.88 -31.83 -10.56
N VAL A 427 -17.71 -30.59 -10.10
CA VAL A 427 -17.31 -29.46 -10.95
C VAL A 427 -15.82 -29.55 -11.36
N LEU A 428 -15.49 -29.04 -12.55
CA LEU A 428 -14.12 -28.97 -13.10
C LEU A 428 -13.40 -30.33 -13.26
N LEU A 429 -14.13 -31.45 -13.32
CA LEU A 429 -13.54 -32.77 -13.57
C LEU A 429 -13.41 -33.12 -15.07
N ASN A 430 -14.19 -32.47 -15.95
CA ASN A 430 -14.32 -32.82 -17.37
C ASN A 430 -13.80 -31.71 -18.29
N VAL A 431 -12.62 -31.17 -17.98
CA VAL A 431 -11.91 -30.24 -18.87
C VAL A 431 -10.88 -31.07 -19.62
N ASP A 432 -11.18 -31.43 -20.87
CA ASP A 432 -10.29 -32.29 -21.66
C ASP A 432 -9.01 -31.56 -22.09
N ASP A 433 -7.95 -32.34 -22.28
CA ASP A 433 -6.61 -31.83 -22.62
C ASP A 433 -6.61 -31.01 -23.91
N GLN A 434 -7.46 -31.37 -24.88
CA GLN A 434 -7.54 -30.68 -26.17
C GLN A 434 -8.10 -29.27 -25.98
N LEU A 435 -9.17 -29.11 -25.20
CA LEU A 435 -9.70 -27.80 -24.84
C LEU A 435 -8.66 -26.94 -24.12
N ILE A 436 -7.88 -27.52 -23.20
CA ILE A 436 -6.80 -26.80 -22.50
C ILE A 436 -5.75 -26.31 -23.49
N ARG A 437 -5.28 -27.19 -24.39
CA ARG A 437 -4.31 -26.85 -25.44
C ARG A 437 -4.80 -25.75 -26.37
N ASP A 438 -6.06 -25.80 -26.74
CA ASP A 438 -6.68 -24.80 -27.59
C ASP A 438 -6.94 -23.47 -26.85
N SER A 439 -6.85 -23.45 -25.51
CA SER A 439 -7.19 -22.28 -24.69
C SER A 439 -6.00 -21.54 -24.07
N ILE A 440 -4.78 -22.03 -24.24
CA ILE A 440 -3.60 -21.50 -23.54
C ILE A 440 -2.51 -21.04 -24.52
N VAL A 441 -1.93 -19.88 -24.25
CA VAL A 441 -0.62 -19.48 -24.80
C VAL A 441 0.50 -19.99 -23.90
N SER A 442 1.57 -20.51 -24.50
CA SER A 442 2.73 -21.12 -23.84
C SER A 442 4.01 -20.40 -24.25
N THR A 443 4.58 -19.67 -23.30
CA THR A 443 5.65 -18.71 -23.57
C THR A 443 6.86 -19.01 -22.69
N ASN A 444 8.05 -18.59 -23.13
CA ASN A 444 9.24 -18.69 -22.29
C ASN A 444 9.14 -17.68 -21.13
N GLY A 445 9.51 -18.08 -19.91
CA GLY A 445 9.41 -17.22 -18.73
C GLY A 445 10.16 -15.89 -18.84
N ILE A 446 11.32 -15.87 -19.50
CA ILE A 446 12.10 -14.66 -19.75
C ILE A 446 11.31 -13.67 -20.62
N ALA A 447 10.64 -14.16 -21.67
CA ALA A 447 9.83 -13.30 -22.53
C ALA A 447 8.56 -12.84 -21.80
N TRP A 448 7.86 -13.75 -21.11
CA TRP A 448 6.61 -13.48 -20.39
C TRP A 448 6.74 -12.36 -19.34
N TRP A 449 7.76 -12.46 -18.49
CA TRP A 449 8.05 -11.44 -17.48
C TRP A 449 8.82 -10.26 -18.08
N GLY A 450 9.65 -10.51 -19.08
CA GLY A 450 10.46 -9.52 -19.76
C GLY A 450 9.63 -8.44 -20.47
N ILE A 451 8.47 -8.77 -21.05
CA ILE A 451 7.59 -7.75 -21.62
C ILE A 451 7.07 -6.78 -20.56
N ARG A 452 6.78 -7.25 -19.35
CA ARG A 452 6.37 -6.37 -18.24
C ARG A 452 7.54 -5.51 -17.81
N ALA A 453 8.71 -6.12 -17.62
CA ALA A 453 9.94 -5.42 -17.25
C ALA A 453 10.27 -4.29 -18.24
N TYR A 454 10.31 -4.56 -19.54
CA TYR A 454 10.66 -3.53 -20.53
C TYR A 454 9.60 -2.43 -20.66
N ARG A 455 8.33 -2.77 -20.52
CA ARG A 455 7.28 -1.75 -20.54
C ARG A 455 7.34 -0.83 -19.34
N ILE A 456 7.55 -1.37 -18.13
CA ILE A 456 7.70 -0.51 -16.95
C ILE A 456 9.00 0.30 -16.98
N LEU A 457 10.07 -0.26 -17.57
CA LEU A 457 11.31 0.49 -17.81
C LEU A 457 11.09 1.66 -18.77
N ALA A 458 10.34 1.46 -19.86
CA ALA A 458 9.98 2.54 -20.78
C ALA A 458 9.14 3.63 -20.08
N CYS A 459 8.18 3.24 -19.21
CA CYS A 459 7.46 4.20 -18.38
C CYS A 459 8.40 4.94 -17.42
N LYS A 460 9.34 4.24 -16.77
CA LYS A 460 10.35 4.85 -15.88
C LYS A 460 11.15 5.92 -16.60
N MET A 461 11.67 5.62 -17.79
CA MET A 461 12.45 6.57 -18.59
C MET A 461 11.64 7.82 -18.93
N LEU A 462 10.35 7.67 -19.24
CA LEU A 462 9.47 8.82 -19.48
C LEU A 462 9.15 9.61 -18.19
N PHE A 463 9.05 8.95 -17.04
CA PHE A 463 8.93 9.65 -15.76
C PHE A 463 10.20 10.46 -15.45
N ASP A 464 11.38 9.86 -15.64
CA ASP A 464 12.66 10.53 -15.44
C ASP A 464 12.78 11.77 -16.35
N TRP A 465 12.55 11.60 -17.66
CA TRP A 465 12.61 12.71 -18.62
C TRP A 465 11.53 13.78 -18.37
N PHE A 466 10.36 13.40 -17.86
CA PHE A 466 9.35 14.37 -17.44
C PHE A 466 9.85 15.17 -16.23
N SER A 467 10.38 14.50 -15.20
CA SER A 467 10.88 15.15 -13.98
C SER A 467 12.09 16.05 -14.23
N GLU A 468 13.00 15.66 -15.12
CA GLU A 468 14.22 16.39 -15.48
C GLU A 468 13.97 17.59 -16.42
N GLY A 469 12.85 17.60 -17.15
CA GLY A 469 12.60 18.61 -18.17
C GLY A 469 12.06 19.95 -17.61
N PRO A 470 12.11 21.04 -18.41
CA PRO A 470 11.70 22.37 -17.96
C PRO A 470 10.24 22.44 -17.52
N GLU A 471 9.99 23.12 -16.41
CA GLU A 471 8.71 23.13 -15.72
C GLU A 471 7.53 23.63 -16.59
N HIS A 472 7.71 24.74 -17.30
CA HIS A 472 6.70 25.27 -18.22
C HIS A 472 6.32 24.28 -19.34
N LEU A 473 7.21 23.35 -19.70
CA LEU A 473 6.91 22.28 -20.66
C LEU A 473 6.22 21.08 -19.99
N ARG A 474 6.57 20.76 -18.72
CA ARG A 474 5.86 19.76 -17.89
C ARG A 474 4.39 20.13 -17.68
N ALA A 475 4.12 21.42 -17.52
CA ALA A 475 2.81 22.02 -17.32
C ALA A 475 1.90 22.03 -18.57
N THR A 476 2.39 21.57 -19.72
CA THR A 476 1.60 21.55 -20.96
C THR A 476 0.51 20.47 -20.91
N PRO A 477 -0.67 20.70 -21.51
CA PRO A 477 -1.77 19.72 -21.51
C PRO A 477 -1.36 18.34 -22.05
N LEU A 478 -0.52 18.30 -23.09
CA LEU A 478 -0.07 17.06 -23.73
C LEU A 478 0.94 16.28 -22.89
N ALA A 479 1.75 16.96 -22.07
CA ALA A 479 2.68 16.32 -21.14
C ALA A 479 1.92 15.74 -19.93
N LEU A 480 1.00 16.52 -19.34
CA LEU A 480 0.15 16.04 -18.23
C LEU A 480 -0.76 14.89 -18.66
N MET A 481 -1.32 14.94 -19.87
CA MET A 481 -2.10 13.83 -20.41
C MET A 481 -1.24 12.57 -20.62
N LEU A 482 0.03 12.71 -21.01
CA LEU A 482 0.96 11.58 -21.06
C LEU A 482 1.20 11.01 -19.67
N VAL A 483 1.38 11.84 -18.63
CA VAL A 483 1.52 11.38 -17.24
C VAL A 483 0.32 10.53 -16.81
N ALA A 484 -0.90 11.01 -17.05
CA ALA A 484 -2.11 10.24 -16.75
C ALA A 484 -2.15 8.91 -17.52
N ALA A 485 -1.77 8.92 -18.81
CA ALA A 485 -1.68 7.72 -19.64
C ALA A 485 -0.68 6.69 -19.09
N LEU A 486 0.51 7.15 -18.70
CA LEU A 486 1.58 6.29 -18.18
C LEU A 486 1.22 5.69 -16.83
N VAL A 487 0.57 6.45 -15.95
CA VAL A 487 0.08 5.94 -14.65
C VAL A 487 -0.99 4.87 -14.87
N TRP A 488 -1.98 5.15 -15.73
CA TRP A 488 -3.01 4.18 -16.08
C TRP A 488 -2.41 2.90 -16.68
N LEU A 489 -1.45 3.05 -17.61
CA LEU A 489 -0.77 1.94 -18.26
C LEU A 489 0.10 1.14 -17.27
N ALA A 490 0.88 1.80 -16.41
CA ALA A 490 1.72 1.13 -15.42
C ALA A 490 0.90 0.33 -14.41
N ASN A 491 -0.23 0.88 -13.94
CA ASN A 491 -1.14 0.18 -13.04
C ASN A 491 -1.86 -0.99 -13.72
N GLY A 492 -2.19 -0.87 -15.01
CA GLY A 492 -2.83 -1.91 -15.82
C GLY A 492 -1.92 -3.07 -16.23
N LEU A 493 -0.63 -3.01 -15.90
CA LEU A 493 0.35 -4.03 -16.33
C LEU A 493 0.23 -5.34 -15.53
N HIS A 494 -0.04 -5.23 -14.23
CA HIS A 494 -0.18 -6.35 -13.27
C HIS A 494 -1.56 -6.41 -12.59
N SER A 495 -2.44 -5.45 -12.91
CA SER A 495 -3.83 -5.41 -12.45
C SER A 495 -4.76 -5.19 -13.63
N THR A 496 -6.06 -5.44 -13.47
CA THR A 496 -7.05 -5.05 -14.47
C THR A 496 -6.95 -3.54 -14.73
N PRO A 497 -6.77 -3.08 -15.98
CA PRO A 497 -6.81 -1.67 -16.31
C PRO A 497 -8.12 -1.04 -15.85
N ASP A 498 -8.06 0.17 -15.29
CA ASP A 498 -9.27 0.86 -14.88
C ASP A 498 -10.14 1.20 -16.11
N LYS A 499 -11.41 0.85 -16.02
CA LYS A 499 -12.44 1.01 -17.05
C LYS A 499 -13.58 1.92 -16.60
N GLY A 500 -13.42 2.64 -15.49
CA GLY A 500 -14.38 3.66 -15.04
C GLY A 500 -14.57 4.78 -16.07
N ALA A 501 -15.64 5.57 -15.93
CA ALA A 501 -15.99 6.62 -16.89
C ALA A 501 -14.85 7.63 -17.16
N ASN A 502 -14.06 7.98 -16.15
CA ASN A 502 -12.91 8.88 -16.31
C ASN A 502 -11.73 8.20 -17.03
N SER A 503 -11.53 6.91 -16.81
CA SER A 503 -10.52 6.12 -17.53
C SER A 503 -10.91 5.84 -18.99
N LYS A 504 -12.21 5.66 -19.29
CA LYS A 504 -12.73 5.62 -20.67
C LYS A 504 -12.40 6.92 -21.43
N ARG A 505 -12.65 8.07 -20.81
CA ARG A 505 -12.29 9.39 -21.38
C ARG A 505 -10.78 9.56 -21.57
N LEU A 506 -9.96 9.00 -20.69
CA LEU A 506 -8.51 8.97 -20.89
C LEU A 506 -8.15 8.08 -22.08
N MET A 507 -8.72 6.88 -22.18
CA MET A 507 -8.50 5.95 -23.28
C MET A 507 -8.84 6.57 -24.64
N ASP A 508 -9.99 7.26 -24.78
CA ASP A 508 -10.36 8.05 -25.97
C ASP A 508 -9.30 9.10 -26.33
N ALA A 509 -8.56 9.63 -25.35
CA ALA A 509 -7.60 10.69 -25.57
C ALA A 509 -6.17 10.19 -25.85
N VAL A 510 -5.85 8.93 -25.53
CA VAL A 510 -4.46 8.44 -25.49
C VAL A 510 -4.22 7.14 -26.27
N LEU A 511 -5.26 6.40 -26.63
CA LEU A 511 -5.14 5.18 -27.44
C LEU A 511 -5.33 5.45 -28.93
N PRO A 512 -4.84 4.57 -29.82
CA PRO A 512 -5.22 4.55 -31.23
C PRO A 512 -6.73 4.31 -31.39
N HIS A 513 -7.31 4.93 -32.41
CA HIS A 513 -8.71 4.76 -32.79
C HIS A 513 -8.83 3.80 -33.97
N ILE A 514 -9.81 2.89 -33.91
CA ILE A 514 -10.18 1.97 -34.98
C ILE A 514 -11.59 2.28 -35.48
N SER A 515 -11.83 2.08 -36.77
CA SER A 515 -13.18 2.19 -37.34
C SER A 515 -14.13 1.22 -36.64
N ARG A 516 -15.31 1.71 -36.25
CA ARG A 516 -16.37 0.86 -35.67
C ARG A 516 -17.01 -0.04 -36.71
N LEU A 517 -16.99 0.38 -37.97
CA LEU A 517 -17.49 -0.41 -39.10
C LEU A 517 -16.59 -1.64 -39.24
N ASN A 518 -17.11 -2.82 -38.94
CA ASN A 518 -16.42 -4.12 -38.99
C ASN A 518 -15.26 -4.30 -38.00
N ALA A 519 -15.12 -3.46 -36.97
CA ALA A 519 -14.11 -3.68 -35.93
C ALA A 519 -14.34 -5.03 -35.24
N ASN A 520 -13.26 -5.81 -35.09
CA ASN A 520 -13.28 -6.95 -34.19
C ASN A 520 -13.55 -6.45 -32.75
N PRO A 521 -14.66 -6.86 -32.10
CA PRO A 521 -14.97 -6.43 -30.74
C PRO A 521 -13.86 -6.73 -29.74
N ASP A 522 -13.04 -7.76 -29.97
CA ASP A 522 -11.92 -8.12 -29.11
C ASP A 522 -10.78 -7.10 -29.15
N LEU A 523 -10.70 -6.27 -30.19
CA LEU A 523 -9.71 -5.20 -30.31
C LEU A 523 -10.22 -3.88 -29.71
N LEU A 524 -11.50 -3.76 -29.36
CA LEU A 524 -12.00 -2.54 -28.73
C LEU A 524 -11.56 -2.45 -27.26
N ALA A 525 -11.18 -1.25 -26.82
CA ALA A 525 -10.80 -1.02 -25.43
C ALA A 525 -11.98 -1.24 -24.46
N TYR A 526 -13.18 -0.93 -24.94
CA TYR A 526 -14.46 -1.23 -24.30
C TYR A 526 -15.54 -1.41 -25.37
N GLY A 527 -16.59 -2.15 -25.03
CA GLY A 527 -17.71 -2.39 -25.94
C GLY A 527 -18.41 -1.11 -26.39
N THR A 528 -19.22 -1.20 -27.45
CA THR A 528 -20.17 -0.14 -27.80
C THR A 528 -21.05 0.16 -26.58
N PRO A 529 -21.40 1.43 -26.32
CA PRO A 529 -22.17 1.79 -25.12
C PRO A 529 -23.49 1.02 -25.09
N THR A 530 -23.56 -0.07 -24.34
CA THR A 530 -24.80 -0.72 -24.00
C THR A 530 -25.52 0.16 -22.99
N LYS A 531 -26.83 0.28 -23.17
CA LYS A 531 -27.69 1.32 -22.62
C LYS A 531 -27.83 1.29 -21.10
N ASP A 532 -27.32 0.28 -20.41
CA ASP A 532 -27.45 0.06 -18.98
C ASP A 532 -26.19 -0.67 -18.48
N ASP A 533 -25.76 -0.37 -17.24
CA ASP A 533 -24.62 -0.93 -16.48
C ASP A 533 -23.37 -0.05 -16.29
N ASP A 534 -23.47 1.27 -16.48
CA ASP A 534 -22.84 2.17 -15.51
C ASP A 534 -23.76 2.18 -14.27
N VAL A 535 -23.75 1.08 -13.49
CA VAL A 535 -24.29 1.13 -12.13
C VAL A 535 -23.51 2.20 -11.42
N ALA A 536 -24.19 3.31 -11.21
CA ALA A 536 -23.74 4.43 -10.43
C ALA A 536 -23.08 3.89 -9.15
N SER A 537 -21.75 4.00 -9.07
CA SER A 537 -21.18 4.46 -7.83
C SER A 537 -21.68 5.89 -7.66
N ASP A 538 -22.83 5.97 -7.02
CA ASP A 538 -23.47 7.15 -6.45
C ASP A 538 -22.39 8.06 -5.86
N TRP A 539 -22.17 9.24 -6.45
CA TRP A 539 -21.57 10.49 -5.88
C TRP A 539 -21.40 11.53 -7.01
N SER A 540 -22.49 12.22 -7.40
CA SER A 540 -22.60 13.69 -7.43
C SER A 540 -23.80 14.13 -8.30
N THR A 541 -24.89 14.51 -7.63
CA THR A 541 -26.10 15.15 -8.16
C THR A 541 -25.90 16.64 -8.50
N ASP A 542 -24.71 17.04 -8.95
CA ASP A 542 -24.45 18.44 -9.31
C ASP A 542 -24.76 18.70 -10.79
N GLY A 543 -25.95 19.25 -11.02
CA GLY A 543 -26.25 20.20 -12.09
C GLY A 543 -26.25 19.66 -13.54
N GLU A 544 -27.28 18.91 -13.93
CA GLU A 544 -27.52 18.57 -15.34
C GLU A 544 -27.89 19.81 -16.20
N SER A 545 -28.34 20.91 -15.59
CA SER A 545 -28.93 22.06 -16.30
C SER A 545 -27.92 23.07 -16.89
N ALA A 546 -26.63 22.94 -16.61
CA ALA A 546 -25.58 23.88 -17.04
C ALA A 546 -24.52 23.25 -17.98
N MET A 547 -24.81 22.09 -18.55
CA MET A 547 -23.85 21.36 -19.39
C MET A 547 -24.10 21.60 -20.88
N PRO A 548 -23.06 21.88 -21.70
CA PRO A 548 -23.20 21.92 -23.15
C PRO A 548 -23.63 20.53 -23.66
N ALA A 549 -24.38 20.51 -24.76
CA ALA A 549 -25.11 19.37 -25.35
C ALA A 549 -24.23 18.19 -25.86
N ASN A 550 -23.32 17.68 -25.04
CA ASN A 550 -22.44 16.53 -25.32
C ASN A 550 -22.90 15.23 -24.64
N ARG A 551 -24.21 15.11 -24.38
CA ARG A 551 -24.91 13.81 -24.29
C ARG A 551 -25.37 13.31 -25.68
N ARG A 552 -24.82 13.85 -26.76
CA ARG A 552 -24.90 13.16 -28.05
C ARG A 552 -24.15 11.84 -27.90
N ARG A 553 -24.83 10.73 -28.22
CA ARG A 553 -24.15 9.54 -28.75
C ARG A 553 -23.07 10.07 -29.67
N VAL A 554 -21.80 9.87 -29.33
CA VAL A 554 -20.75 10.16 -30.31
C VAL A 554 -20.97 9.12 -31.40
N GLU A 555 -21.70 9.53 -32.44
CA GLU A 555 -21.70 8.98 -33.80
C GLU A 555 -20.29 9.11 -34.39
N GLY A 556 -19.26 8.81 -33.59
CA GLY A 556 -17.91 8.70 -34.07
C GLY A 556 -17.84 7.42 -34.86
N GLU A 557 -17.39 7.54 -36.11
CA GLU A 557 -17.04 6.41 -36.96
C GLU A 557 -15.94 5.55 -36.34
N THR A 558 -15.20 6.06 -35.33
CA THR A 558 -14.10 5.37 -34.66
C THR A 558 -14.26 5.22 -33.14
N SER A 559 -13.58 4.24 -32.56
CA SER A 559 -13.48 3.97 -31.12
C SER A 559 -12.03 3.66 -30.71
N PRO A 560 -11.61 3.93 -29.47
CA PRO A 560 -10.30 3.50 -29.00
C PRO A 560 -10.18 1.97 -28.97
N GLY A 561 -9.03 1.46 -29.38
CA GLY A 561 -8.78 0.03 -29.46
C GLY A 561 -7.30 -0.34 -29.40
N PHE A 562 -7.04 -1.63 -29.61
CA PHE A 562 -5.72 -2.27 -29.57
C PHE A 562 -5.38 -2.88 -30.94
N PRO A 563 -5.37 -2.10 -32.04
CA PRO A 563 -5.21 -2.65 -33.39
C PRO A 563 -3.90 -3.43 -33.59
N GLN A 564 -2.86 -3.11 -32.82
CA GLN A 564 -1.56 -3.78 -32.83
C GLN A 564 -1.49 -5.00 -31.89
N GLY A 565 -2.61 -5.54 -31.40
CA GLY A 565 -2.64 -6.74 -30.55
C GLY A 565 -2.16 -6.55 -29.10
N MET A 566 -1.81 -5.32 -28.72
CA MET A 566 -1.39 -4.93 -27.38
C MET A 566 -1.88 -3.51 -27.05
N VAL A 567 -2.02 -3.16 -25.77
CA VAL A 567 -2.30 -1.77 -25.36
C VAL A 567 -1.08 -0.91 -25.67
N PHE A 568 -1.14 -0.13 -26.74
CA PHE A 568 -0.18 0.91 -27.05
C PHE A 568 -0.84 2.29 -26.96
N LEU A 569 -0.05 3.28 -26.57
CA LEU A 569 -0.44 4.67 -26.61
C LEU A 569 -0.27 5.20 -28.03
N ARG A 570 -0.99 6.27 -28.38
CA ARG A 570 -0.67 7.05 -29.58
C ARG A 570 0.72 7.66 -29.47
N ARG A 571 1.26 8.11 -30.60
CA ARG A 571 2.66 8.54 -30.75
C ARG A 571 3.13 9.48 -29.63
N ILE A 572 4.24 9.10 -28.99
CA ILE A 572 4.96 9.88 -28.00
C ILE A 572 6.09 10.68 -28.67
N CYS A 573 6.17 11.96 -28.35
CA CYS A 573 7.26 12.86 -28.71
C CYS A 573 8.27 12.88 -27.55
N CYS A 574 9.46 12.31 -27.76
CA CYS A 574 10.58 12.26 -26.80
C CYS A 574 11.93 12.40 -27.53
N GLY A 575 13.02 12.39 -26.77
CA GLY A 575 14.40 12.51 -27.27
C GLY A 575 14.92 13.95 -27.30
N PRO A 576 16.12 14.20 -27.88
CA PRO A 576 16.80 15.50 -27.78
C PRO A 576 15.98 16.71 -28.28
N LYS A 577 15.08 16.50 -29.24
CA LYS A 577 14.18 17.54 -29.78
C LYS A 577 12.96 17.82 -28.89
N ASN A 578 12.71 17.01 -27.88
CA ASN A 578 11.55 17.06 -26.99
C ASN A 578 12.02 16.87 -25.53
N PRO A 579 12.53 17.93 -24.89
CA PRO A 579 13.14 17.85 -23.55
C PRO A 579 12.15 17.41 -22.47
N VAL A 580 10.84 17.62 -22.69
CA VAL A 580 9.77 16.99 -21.90
C VAL A 580 8.97 16.05 -22.81
N PRO A 581 8.79 14.78 -22.41
CA PRO A 581 7.98 13.84 -23.16
C PRO A 581 6.50 14.26 -23.15
N ARG A 582 5.85 14.12 -24.29
CA ARG A 582 4.42 14.47 -24.47
C ARG A 582 3.78 13.64 -25.57
N LEU A 583 2.46 13.55 -25.58
CA LEU A 583 1.74 12.97 -26.71
C LEU A 583 1.81 13.90 -27.94
N GLN A 584 1.83 13.32 -29.14
CA GLN A 584 1.69 14.08 -30.38
C GLN A 584 0.38 14.89 -30.37
N ASN A 585 0.41 16.13 -30.85
CA ASN A 585 -0.78 16.94 -30.91
C ASN A 585 -1.69 16.47 -32.07
N ASN A 586 -2.86 15.97 -31.71
CA ASN A 586 -3.91 15.56 -32.65
C ASN A 586 -5.24 16.25 -32.31
N ASN A 587 -5.19 17.41 -31.63
CA ASN A 587 -6.35 18.14 -31.09
C ASN A 587 -7.19 17.39 -30.04
N SER A 588 -6.71 16.25 -29.54
CA SER A 588 -7.36 15.52 -28.44
C SER A 588 -7.00 16.13 -27.08
N VAL A 589 -8.01 16.33 -26.23
CA VAL A 589 -7.90 16.97 -24.92
C VAL A 589 -8.54 16.09 -23.85
N LEU A 590 -7.87 15.95 -22.71
CA LEU A 590 -8.42 15.22 -21.57
C LEU A 590 -9.56 16.01 -20.92
N HIS A 591 -10.72 15.38 -20.77
CA HIS A 591 -11.89 15.99 -20.16
C HIS A 591 -11.62 16.48 -18.72
N PRO A 592 -12.10 17.66 -18.27
CA PRO A 592 -11.78 18.22 -16.95
C PRO A 592 -12.10 17.31 -15.75
N LYS A 593 -13.24 16.60 -15.79
CA LYS A 593 -13.57 15.59 -14.76
C LYS A 593 -12.56 14.43 -14.70
N ALA A 594 -12.07 13.97 -15.85
CA ALA A 594 -11.06 12.93 -15.90
C ALA A 594 -9.71 13.48 -15.41
N PHE A 595 -9.35 14.70 -15.81
CA PHE A 595 -8.17 15.39 -15.27
C PHE A 595 -8.21 15.47 -13.74
N LYS A 596 -9.30 16.00 -13.16
CA LYS A 596 -9.46 16.08 -11.70
C LYS A 596 -9.41 14.72 -11.02
N TYR A 597 -9.97 13.68 -11.64
CA TYR A 597 -9.90 12.31 -11.12
C TYR A 597 -8.45 11.80 -11.01
N PHE A 598 -7.62 12.01 -12.05
CA PHE A 598 -6.24 11.52 -12.07
C PHE A 598 -5.27 12.36 -11.24
N PHE A 599 -5.48 13.68 -11.16
CA PHE A 599 -4.56 14.62 -10.53
C PHE A 599 -5.02 15.11 -9.15
N GLY A 600 -6.26 14.82 -8.72
CA GLY A 600 -6.83 15.35 -7.48
C GLY A 600 -7.18 16.85 -7.53
N SER A 601 -6.67 17.58 -8.52
CA SER A 601 -6.87 19.02 -8.72
C SER A 601 -7.24 19.35 -10.18
N ASN A 602 -7.66 20.59 -10.44
CA ASN A 602 -7.87 21.07 -11.80
C ASN A 602 -6.52 21.42 -12.46
N GLN A 603 -6.56 21.75 -13.76
CA GLN A 603 -5.33 22.00 -14.52
C GLN A 603 -4.53 23.20 -13.98
N ASP A 604 -5.21 24.26 -13.55
CA ASP A 604 -4.54 25.44 -13.02
C ASP A 604 -3.89 25.17 -11.66
N GLY A 605 -4.52 24.35 -10.81
CA GLY A 605 -3.94 23.90 -9.55
C GLY A 605 -2.66 23.10 -9.76
N VAL A 606 -2.66 22.12 -10.68
CA VAL A 606 -1.45 21.35 -11.02
C VAL A 606 -0.36 22.25 -11.61
N ARG A 607 -0.72 23.24 -12.42
CA ARG A 607 0.24 24.23 -12.95
C ARG A 607 0.84 25.09 -11.84
N GLN A 608 0.03 25.51 -10.88
CA GLN A 608 0.52 26.24 -9.71
C GLN A 608 1.44 25.38 -8.84
N ASP A 609 1.11 24.09 -8.67
CA ASP A 609 1.96 23.16 -7.91
C ASP A 609 3.32 22.98 -8.59
N LEU A 610 3.34 22.87 -9.92
CA LEU A 610 4.59 22.83 -10.69
C LEU A 610 5.35 24.16 -10.60
N ALA A 611 4.66 25.30 -10.69
CA ALA A 611 5.25 26.66 -10.66
C ALA A 611 5.69 27.13 -9.28
N ALA A 612 5.14 26.54 -8.22
CA ALA A 612 5.57 26.83 -6.86
C ALA A 612 7.04 26.40 -6.61
N GLU A 613 7.60 25.51 -7.45
CA GLU A 613 9.03 25.18 -7.44
C GLU A 613 9.92 26.35 -7.89
N GLU A 614 9.46 27.26 -8.78
CA GLU A 614 10.21 28.47 -9.19
C GLU A 614 10.30 29.54 -8.08
N VAL A 615 9.33 29.61 -7.18
CA VAL A 615 9.30 30.61 -6.08
C VAL A 615 10.08 30.11 -4.86
N ALA A 616 10.31 28.81 -4.75
CA ALA A 616 11.18 28.25 -3.74
C ALA A 616 12.65 28.44 -4.17
N ARG A 617 13.30 29.49 -3.66
CA ARG A 617 14.76 29.64 -3.76
C ARG A 617 15.41 28.28 -3.46
N PRO A 618 16.22 27.70 -4.38
CA PRO A 618 16.89 26.45 -4.11
C PRO A 618 17.60 26.54 -2.76
N SER A 619 17.43 25.49 -1.95
CA SER A 619 18.07 25.43 -0.65
C SER A 619 19.57 25.54 -0.85
N ASN A 620 20.23 26.41 -0.09
CA ASN A 620 21.69 26.53 -0.13
C ASN A 620 22.32 25.14 0.11
N PRO A 621 23.32 24.70 -0.69
CA PRO A 621 23.94 23.39 -0.51
C PRO A 621 24.58 23.19 0.87
N ASP A 622 25.01 24.28 1.51
CA ASP A 622 25.57 24.29 2.87
C ASP A 622 24.48 24.27 3.97
N ARG A 623 23.20 24.19 3.58
CA ARG A 623 22.06 24.12 4.51
C ARG A 623 21.77 22.67 4.87
N VAL A 624 22.09 22.30 6.10
CA VAL A 624 21.74 20.98 6.65
C VAL A 624 20.36 21.05 7.33
N SER A 625 19.48 20.09 7.05
CA SER A 625 18.14 20.04 7.67
C SER A 625 18.23 19.83 9.19
N ASN A 626 17.82 20.85 9.96
CA ASN A 626 17.78 20.79 11.42
C ASN A 626 16.40 20.39 11.98
N LYS A 627 15.38 20.29 11.12
CA LYS A 627 13.99 19.93 11.47
C LYS A 627 13.66 18.44 11.32
N THR A 628 14.66 17.58 11.18
CA THR A 628 14.46 16.12 11.13
C THR A 628 13.80 15.61 12.41
N LYS A 629 12.91 14.62 12.29
CA LYS A 629 12.16 14.02 13.41
C LYS A 629 13.09 13.53 14.52
N HIS A 630 14.21 12.91 14.16
CA HIS A 630 15.29 12.52 15.06
C HIS A 630 16.66 12.84 14.44
N THR A 631 17.65 13.09 15.30
CA THR A 631 19.05 13.18 14.89
C THR A 631 19.60 11.82 14.43
N PRO A 632 20.67 11.79 13.62
CA PRO A 632 21.38 10.55 13.31
C PRO A 632 21.87 9.86 14.59
N ILE A 633 21.93 8.53 14.59
CA ILE A 633 22.57 7.78 15.66
C ILE A 633 24.08 8.02 15.54
N TYR A 634 24.74 8.25 16.67
CA TYR A 634 26.19 8.29 16.72
C TYR A 634 26.75 6.91 16.35
N PHE A 635 27.58 6.88 15.31
CA PHE A 635 28.36 5.71 14.93
C PHE A 635 29.83 6.09 15.07
N ASN A 636 30.63 5.27 15.75
CA ASN A 636 32.07 5.49 15.83
C ASN A 636 32.68 5.19 14.45
N SER A 637 32.99 6.22 13.68
CA SER A 637 33.50 6.09 12.31
C SER A 637 34.99 5.71 12.25
N ALA A 638 35.72 5.78 13.37
CA ALA A 638 37.16 5.48 13.40
C ALA A 638 37.48 3.97 13.41
N GLU A 639 36.49 3.10 13.61
CA GLU A 639 36.65 1.64 13.74
C GLU A 639 35.91 0.85 12.65
N ALA A 640 35.17 1.53 11.75
CA ALA A 640 34.48 0.86 10.64
C ALA A 640 35.45 0.27 9.58
N GLU A 641 36.75 0.53 9.68
CA GLU A 641 37.78 -0.03 8.81
C GLU A 641 38.76 -0.99 9.53
N MET A 642 38.64 -1.24 10.84
CA MET A 642 39.51 -2.19 11.58
C MET A 642 38.76 -2.92 12.71
N GLU A 643 38.64 -4.25 12.55
CA GLU A 643 38.18 -5.28 13.52
C GLU A 643 36.84 -5.05 14.26
N GLU A 644 35.85 -5.89 13.91
CA GLU A 644 34.43 -5.82 14.25
C GLU A 644 34.07 -6.06 15.75
N ASP A 645 35.03 -6.12 16.69
CA ASP A 645 34.81 -6.58 18.07
C ASP A 645 35.52 -5.77 19.20
N ALA A 646 36.16 -4.63 18.91
CA ALA A 646 36.77 -3.82 19.99
C ALA A 646 35.69 -3.04 20.80
N PRO A 647 35.59 -3.22 22.14
CA PRO A 647 34.65 -2.45 22.94
C PRO A 647 35.04 -0.97 22.99
N LEU A 648 34.06 -0.07 22.87
CA LEU A 648 34.27 1.38 22.95
C LEU A 648 35.04 1.73 24.24
N PRO A 649 36.08 2.59 24.16
CA PRO A 649 36.79 3.05 25.36
C PRO A 649 35.82 3.82 26.25
N LEU A 650 35.58 3.30 27.46
CA LEU A 650 34.67 3.89 28.42
C LEU A 650 35.20 5.24 28.91
N LEU A 651 34.37 6.27 28.85
CA LEU A 651 34.71 7.62 29.33
C LEU A 651 34.46 7.80 30.83
N PHE A 652 33.70 6.89 31.42
CA PHE A 652 33.25 6.93 32.80
C PHE A 652 33.58 5.61 33.49
N ASN A 653 33.71 5.63 34.82
CA ASN A 653 34.01 4.45 35.65
C ASN A 653 33.21 4.49 36.95
N LEU A 654 31.89 4.69 36.83
CA LEU A 654 30.93 4.77 37.90
C LEU A 654 30.59 3.40 38.48
N GLN A 655 30.70 2.35 37.67
CA GLN A 655 30.45 0.99 38.12
C GLN A 655 31.47 0.56 39.18
N ALA A 656 32.75 0.88 39.00
CA ALA A 656 33.79 0.61 40.00
C ALA A 656 33.56 1.36 41.32
N ASP A 657 32.89 2.51 41.27
CA ASP A 657 32.48 3.30 42.44
C ASP A 657 31.18 2.76 43.10
N GLY A 658 30.63 1.65 42.61
CA GLY A 658 29.43 0.98 43.15
C GLY A 658 28.10 1.51 42.64
N PHE A 659 28.10 2.39 41.63
CA PHE A 659 26.87 2.91 41.01
C PHE A 659 26.40 2.01 39.88
N HIS A 660 25.08 1.83 39.77
CA HIS A 660 24.49 0.99 38.73
C HIS A 660 23.15 1.56 38.27
N LEU A 661 22.79 1.28 37.02
CA LEU A 661 21.42 1.47 36.55
C LEU A 661 20.57 0.33 37.11
N LEU A 662 19.35 0.65 37.52
CA LEU A 662 18.33 -0.34 37.82
C LEU A 662 18.07 -1.17 36.55
N PRO A 663 17.77 -2.47 36.72
CA PRO A 663 17.36 -3.33 35.63
C PRO A 663 16.24 -2.68 34.80
N LYS A 664 16.24 -2.93 33.49
CA LYS A 664 15.11 -2.53 32.65
C LYS A 664 13.85 -3.18 33.23
N LEU A 665 12.78 -2.41 33.32
CA LEU A 665 11.47 -2.96 33.58
C LEU A 665 11.04 -3.67 32.29
N ALA A 666 11.43 -4.94 32.16
CA ALA A 666 10.95 -5.80 31.11
C ALA A 666 9.53 -6.26 31.49
N ASP A 667 8.58 -6.02 30.60
CA ASP A 667 7.30 -6.70 30.66
C ASP A 667 7.55 -8.12 30.12
N GLU A 668 7.69 -9.10 31.01
CA GLU A 668 7.90 -10.52 30.66
C GLU A 668 6.59 -11.21 30.26
N GLY A 669 5.52 -10.45 30.01
CA GLY A 669 4.30 -10.98 29.42
C GLY A 669 4.59 -11.67 28.08
N GLU A 670 4.12 -12.91 27.94
CA GLU A 670 4.21 -13.70 26.70
C GLU A 670 3.44 -13.05 25.51
N ASP A 671 2.78 -11.91 25.72
CA ASP A 671 1.97 -11.15 24.75
C ASP A 671 2.67 -9.93 24.12
N VAL A 672 3.92 -9.65 24.46
CA VAL A 672 4.70 -8.53 23.91
C VAL A 672 5.31 -8.90 22.54
N GLU A 673 4.48 -9.23 21.55
CA GLU A 673 4.92 -9.37 20.16
C GLU A 673 4.89 -8.03 19.42
N GLY A 674 6.09 -7.44 19.20
CA GLY A 674 6.43 -6.80 17.93
C GLY A 674 5.93 -5.37 17.65
N ASP A 675 5.91 -4.45 18.62
CA ASP A 675 5.90 -3.02 18.30
C ASP A 675 7.30 -2.61 17.78
N THR A 676 7.49 -2.53 16.46
CA THR A 676 8.78 -2.17 15.82
C THR A 676 9.22 -0.71 16.04
N ASP A 677 8.52 0.05 16.87
CA ASP A 677 8.94 1.39 17.28
C ASP A 677 9.88 1.28 18.48
N PHE A 678 11.18 1.10 18.19
CA PHE A 678 12.28 1.05 19.18
C PHE A 678 12.02 1.99 20.37
N SER A 679 11.74 1.43 21.54
CA SER A 679 11.55 2.20 22.75
C SER A 679 12.90 2.85 23.13
N ALA A 680 12.87 4.05 23.73
CA ALA A 680 14.11 4.67 24.19
C ALA A 680 14.79 3.84 25.31
N ASP A 681 14.03 2.94 25.95
CA ASP A 681 14.52 2.02 26.98
C ASP A 681 15.20 0.78 26.34
N ASP A 682 14.85 0.42 25.09
CA ASP A 682 15.45 -0.72 24.38
C ASP A 682 16.87 -0.43 23.90
N ILE A 683 17.15 0.83 23.56
CA ILE A 683 18.45 1.28 23.02
C ILE A 683 19.46 1.60 24.14
N CYS A 684 19.00 1.95 25.34
CA CYS A 684 19.88 2.26 26.46
C CYS A 684 20.56 0.98 26.97
N LYS A 685 21.89 0.94 26.96
CA LYS A 685 22.68 -0.19 27.47
C LYS A 685 22.44 -0.42 28.98
N ASP A 686 22.78 -1.62 29.45
CA ASP A 686 22.57 -2.00 30.86
C ASP A 686 23.70 -1.54 31.76
N ASP A 687 24.93 -1.56 31.24
CA ASP A 687 26.07 -1.01 31.95
C ASP A 687 26.00 0.54 32.01
N ILE A 688 26.22 1.10 33.20
CA ILE A 688 26.09 2.53 33.46
C ILE A 688 27.17 3.34 32.71
N ASP A 689 28.38 2.81 32.60
CA ASP A 689 29.52 3.50 32.02
C ASP A 689 29.45 3.46 30.50
N GLU A 690 29.05 2.33 29.91
CA GLU A 690 28.75 2.23 28.49
C GLU A 690 27.59 3.15 28.09
N ALA A 691 26.49 3.10 28.83
CA ALA A 691 25.32 3.94 28.54
C ALA A 691 25.67 5.43 28.66
N LEU A 692 26.39 5.84 29.71
CA LEU A 692 26.76 7.25 29.90
C LEU A 692 27.74 7.73 28.82
N THR A 693 28.68 6.86 28.40
CA THR A 693 29.61 7.12 27.29
C THR A 693 28.87 7.35 25.98
N GLU A 694 27.92 6.48 25.64
CA GLU A 694 27.11 6.60 24.43
C GLU A 694 26.26 7.87 24.43
N VAL A 695 25.58 8.15 25.55
CA VAL A 695 24.75 9.36 25.69
C VAL A 695 25.59 10.63 25.58
N TYR A 696 26.82 10.62 26.10
CA TYR A 696 27.74 11.75 26.00
C TYR A 696 28.20 12.00 24.55
N HIS A 697 28.55 10.96 23.79
CA HIS A 697 28.89 11.11 22.37
C HIS A 697 27.69 11.56 21.53
N GLN A 698 26.52 10.96 21.76
CA GLN A 698 25.28 11.36 21.10
C GLN A 698 24.92 12.83 21.41
N PHE A 699 25.23 13.32 22.61
CA PHE A 699 25.02 14.72 23.00
C PHE A 699 25.80 15.67 22.08
N ILE A 700 27.10 15.44 21.88
CA ILE A 700 27.95 16.30 21.04
C ILE A 700 27.40 16.36 19.59
N LEU A 701 27.03 15.19 19.05
CA LEU A 701 26.44 15.09 17.72
C LEU A 701 25.08 15.81 17.61
N ASP A 702 24.22 15.66 18.61
CA ASP A 702 22.88 16.21 18.62
C ASP A 702 22.87 17.73 18.75
N ILE A 703 23.70 18.28 19.63
CA ILE A 703 23.83 19.73 19.79
C ILE A 703 24.30 20.34 18.47
N THR A 704 25.26 19.73 17.78
CA THR A 704 25.72 20.17 16.46
C THR A 704 24.63 20.04 15.40
N SER A 705 23.96 18.88 15.32
CA SER A 705 22.92 18.60 14.32
C SER A 705 21.70 19.52 14.43
N LYS A 706 21.42 20.00 15.64
CA LYS A 706 20.29 20.91 15.92
C LYS A 706 20.67 22.39 15.86
N ALA A 707 21.87 22.72 15.42
CA ALA A 707 22.26 24.10 15.16
C ALA A 707 21.28 24.78 14.17
N PRO A 708 21.02 26.07 14.38
CA PRO A 708 20.06 26.83 13.57
C PRO A 708 20.63 27.10 12.16
N ASN A 709 19.72 27.33 11.22
CA ASN A 709 20.05 27.81 9.88
C ASN A 709 19.64 29.28 9.76
N GLU A 710 20.25 30.00 8.82
CA GLU A 710 19.81 31.35 8.48
C GLU A 710 18.36 31.33 7.95
N SER A 711 17.63 32.42 8.21
CA SER A 711 16.25 32.57 7.71
C SER A 711 16.24 32.61 6.18
N GLY A 712 15.30 31.89 5.55
CA GLY A 712 15.19 31.78 4.09
C GLY A 712 16.01 30.63 3.50
N ALA A 713 15.43 29.88 2.56
CA ALA A 713 15.98 28.63 2.01
C ALA A 713 17.37 28.79 1.35
N GLY A 714 17.61 29.92 0.67
CA GLY A 714 18.86 30.20 -0.05
C GLY A 714 20.04 30.64 0.82
N ASN A 715 19.86 30.79 2.14
CA ASN A 715 20.95 31.14 3.05
C ASN A 715 21.58 29.88 3.68
N PRO A 716 22.90 29.88 3.93
CA PRO A 716 23.62 28.73 4.46
C PRO A 716 23.25 28.47 5.93
N SER A 717 23.79 27.40 6.49
CA SER A 717 23.74 27.20 7.94
C SER A 717 24.59 28.23 8.68
N TYR A 718 24.29 28.50 9.96
CA TYR A 718 25.19 29.31 10.80
C TYR A 718 26.48 28.58 11.16
N LEU A 719 26.55 27.25 10.95
CA LEU A 719 27.80 26.51 11.13
C LEU A 719 28.66 26.57 9.86
N SER A 720 29.98 26.63 10.05
CA SER A 720 30.95 26.44 8.97
C SER A 720 31.09 24.96 8.57
N LEU A 721 30.71 24.04 9.46
CA LEU A 721 30.72 22.60 9.23
C LEU A 721 29.69 22.16 8.18
N ASP A 722 30.14 21.42 7.18
CA ASP A 722 29.30 20.75 6.18
C ASP A 722 28.57 19.51 6.78
N ALA A 723 27.75 18.85 5.97
CA ALA A 723 26.96 17.71 6.42
C ALA A 723 27.82 16.51 6.90
N ASN A 724 29.03 16.35 6.35
CA ASN A 724 29.93 15.26 6.71
C ASN A 724 30.68 15.58 8.01
N ALA A 725 31.27 16.78 8.11
CA ALA A 725 31.96 17.27 9.29
C ALA A 725 31.05 17.26 10.53
N ARG A 726 29.76 17.56 10.37
CA ARG A 726 28.78 17.47 11.47
C ARG A 726 28.57 16.07 12.02
N ARG A 727 28.80 15.02 11.23
CA ARG A 727 28.68 13.63 11.69
C ARG A 727 29.91 13.18 12.48
N HIS A 728 31.01 13.89 12.36
CA HIS A 728 32.32 13.53 12.91
C HIS A 728 32.78 14.50 14.01
N VAL A 729 31.86 15.26 14.62
CA VAL A 729 32.18 16.16 15.74
C VAL A 729 32.57 15.39 16.99
N THR A 730 33.54 15.91 17.74
CA THR A 730 34.07 15.31 18.97
C THR A 730 34.19 16.34 20.10
N GLU A 731 34.67 15.93 21.27
CA GLU A 731 34.95 16.87 22.38
C GLU A 731 35.86 18.02 21.93
N GLN A 732 36.86 17.72 21.10
CA GLN A 732 37.83 18.71 20.59
C GLN A 732 37.16 19.83 19.80
N THR A 733 36.11 19.51 19.05
CA THR A 733 35.32 20.50 18.31
C THR A 733 34.74 21.58 19.24
N TYR A 734 34.38 21.23 20.47
CA TYR A 734 33.83 22.17 21.47
C TYR A 734 34.89 22.78 22.39
N MET A 735 36.14 22.33 22.32
CA MET A 735 37.29 22.89 23.02
C MET A 735 38.04 23.95 22.19
N GLU A 736 37.74 24.05 20.89
CA GLU A 736 38.35 25.00 19.97
C GLU A 736 38.09 26.47 20.39
N GLN A 737 39.16 27.26 20.48
CA GLN A 737 39.10 28.69 20.83
C GLN A 737 38.73 29.55 19.62
N ASN A 738 39.08 29.12 18.41
CA ASN A 738 38.73 29.81 17.18
C ASN A 738 37.31 29.45 16.74
N LEU A 739 36.33 30.30 17.11
CA LEU A 739 34.93 30.04 16.80
C LEU A 739 34.62 30.01 15.30
N ALA A 740 35.47 30.57 14.44
CA ALA A 740 35.29 30.52 12.98
C ALA A 740 35.40 29.09 12.42
N CYS A 741 36.11 28.19 13.12
CA CYS A 741 36.18 26.77 12.77
C CYS A 741 34.83 26.05 12.94
N TYR A 742 33.90 26.62 13.71
CA TYR A 742 32.59 26.03 14.00
C TYR A 742 31.43 26.86 13.44
N PHE A 743 31.52 28.18 13.51
CA PHE A 743 30.47 29.12 13.13
C PHE A 743 30.90 30.00 11.95
N ARG A 744 29.95 30.26 11.04
CA ARG A 744 30.04 31.37 10.07
C ARG A 744 29.65 32.70 10.71
N ASP A 745 28.73 32.65 11.66
CA ASP A 745 28.32 33.81 12.45
C ASP A 745 27.75 33.37 13.81
N CYS A 746 28.12 34.06 14.90
CA CYS A 746 27.52 33.90 16.22
C CYS A 746 27.79 35.13 17.10
N GLN A 747 27.00 35.30 18.16
CA GLN A 747 27.39 36.19 19.27
C GLN A 747 27.81 35.36 20.47
N TRP A 748 28.88 35.76 21.13
CA TRP A 748 29.43 35.07 22.29
C TRP A 748 29.46 35.97 23.53
N LYS A 749 29.38 35.35 24.70
CA LYS A 749 29.58 36.01 26.00
C LYS A 749 30.34 35.05 26.92
N ILE A 750 31.34 35.54 27.65
CA ILE A 750 31.93 34.79 28.77
C ILE A 750 30.85 34.67 29.85
N ALA A 751 30.37 33.45 30.06
CA ALA A 751 29.34 33.20 31.04
C ALA A 751 29.90 33.41 32.45
N SER A 752 29.07 33.93 33.35
CA SER A 752 29.32 33.78 34.78
C SER A 752 29.20 32.31 35.18
N ARG A 753 29.76 31.94 36.35
CA ARG A 753 29.62 30.58 36.89
C ARG A 753 28.16 30.16 37.02
N SER A 754 27.28 31.06 37.44
CA SER A 754 25.84 30.80 37.55
C SER A 754 25.21 30.53 36.19
N GLU A 755 25.49 31.38 35.19
CA GLU A 755 24.93 31.21 33.84
C GLU A 755 25.42 29.91 33.17
N TRP A 756 26.68 29.53 33.37
CA TRP A 756 27.23 28.28 32.85
C TRP A 756 26.59 27.06 33.52
N ASN A 757 26.37 27.12 34.83
CA ASN A 757 25.64 26.09 35.56
C ASN A 757 24.18 25.99 35.12
N ASP A 758 23.52 27.11 34.81
CA ASP A 758 22.14 27.11 34.27
C ASP A 758 22.06 26.45 32.89
N ILE A 759 23.05 26.70 32.02
CA ILE A 759 23.13 26.04 30.70
C ILE A 759 23.30 24.54 30.89
N PHE A 760 24.24 24.14 31.74
CA PHE A 760 24.41 22.73 32.09
C PHE A 760 23.11 22.16 32.65
N ASP A 761 22.43 22.87 33.54
CA ASP A 761 21.24 22.34 34.20
C ASP A 761 20.07 22.10 33.24
N ARG A 762 20.00 22.87 32.14
CA ARG A 762 18.99 22.71 31.07
C ARG A 762 19.31 21.58 30.10
N LEU A 763 20.57 21.41 29.71
CA LEU A 763 21.01 20.29 28.86
C LEU A 763 21.01 18.95 29.62
N TRP A 764 21.43 19.08 30.87
CA TRP A 764 21.63 18.20 32.00
C TRP A 764 20.49 17.62 32.81
N PRO A 765 19.20 17.93 32.65
CA PRO A 765 18.22 18.10 33.75
C PRO A 765 18.28 17.08 34.90
N ARG A 766 18.02 17.52 36.14
CA ARG A 766 18.05 16.63 37.33
C ARG A 766 16.94 15.59 37.25
N LYS A 767 17.08 14.49 38.01
CA LYS A 767 15.99 13.52 38.16
C LYS A 767 14.74 14.24 38.68
N GLY A 768 13.57 13.88 38.15
CA GLY A 768 12.29 14.53 38.48
C GLY A 768 12.03 15.87 37.78
N PHE A 769 13.01 16.49 37.12
CA PHE A 769 12.80 17.73 36.37
C PHE A 769 11.81 17.51 35.22
N THR A 770 10.88 18.44 35.00
CA THR A 770 9.95 18.41 33.86
C THR A 770 10.09 19.69 33.05
N LEU A 771 10.09 19.57 31.72
CA LEU A 771 10.08 20.74 30.85
C LEU A 771 8.69 21.36 30.90
N THR A 772 8.57 22.56 31.45
CA THR A 772 7.29 23.25 31.71
C THR A 772 6.80 24.11 30.54
N ALA A 773 7.63 24.34 29.52
CA ALA A 773 7.25 25.14 28.35
C ALA A 773 6.33 24.38 27.39
N THR A 774 5.25 25.02 26.94
CA THR A 774 4.29 24.49 25.95
C THR A 774 4.92 24.29 24.57
N HIS A 775 5.94 25.08 24.22
CA HIS A 775 6.66 25.00 22.94
C HIS A 775 8.15 24.75 23.16
N ILE A 776 8.54 23.48 23.18
CA ILE A 776 9.94 23.05 23.34
C ILE A 776 10.52 22.72 21.97
N GLN A 777 11.52 23.49 21.55
CA GLN A 777 12.25 23.31 20.31
C GLN A 777 13.54 22.48 20.52
N ASN A 778 13.82 21.56 19.60
CA ASN A 778 15.02 20.72 19.50
C ASN A 778 15.20 19.62 20.57
N PHE A 779 14.86 19.84 21.85
CA PHE A 779 15.08 18.83 22.90
C PHE A 779 14.40 17.49 22.64
N LYS A 780 13.12 17.49 22.20
CA LYS A 780 12.37 16.25 21.92
C LYS A 780 12.93 15.45 20.74
N GLN A 781 13.66 16.12 19.85
CA GLN A 781 14.20 15.54 18.62
C GLN A 781 15.65 15.07 18.80
N ALA A 782 16.33 15.53 19.86
CA ALA A 782 17.67 15.10 20.24
C ALA A 782 17.59 13.72 20.93
N ARG A 783 18.26 12.73 20.36
CA ARG A 783 18.35 11.36 20.89
C ARG A 783 19.04 11.31 22.25
N TYR A 784 20.13 12.04 22.45
CA TYR A 784 20.86 12.07 23.73
C TYR A 784 19.91 12.43 24.88
N TYR A 785 19.01 13.39 24.64
CA TYR A 785 18.09 13.86 25.67
C TYR A 785 17.06 12.78 26.01
N ARG A 786 16.63 11.98 25.04
CA ARG A 786 15.77 10.81 25.30
C ARG A 786 16.51 9.74 26.08
N TYR A 787 17.76 9.44 25.71
CA TYR A 787 18.58 8.44 26.38
C TYR A 787 18.90 8.86 27.83
N TRP A 788 19.31 10.11 28.04
CA TRP A 788 19.52 10.68 29.37
C TRP A 788 18.27 10.56 30.25
N ARG A 789 17.08 10.82 29.68
CA ARG A 789 15.81 10.66 30.40
C ARG A 789 15.50 9.21 30.76
N ALA A 790 15.81 8.26 29.88
CA ALA A 790 15.70 6.82 30.16
C ALA A 790 16.65 6.41 31.29
N MET A 791 17.93 6.82 31.22
CA MET A 791 18.92 6.59 32.27
C MET A 791 18.48 7.16 33.61
N LEU A 792 17.94 8.39 33.66
CA LEU A 792 17.45 9.00 34.89
C LEU A 792 16.31 8.22 35.54
N LYS A 793 15.39 7.64 34.74
CA LYS A 793 14.33 6.77 35.26
C LYS A 793 14.90 5.50 35.89
N ARG A 794 15.93 4.92 35.25
CA ARG A 794 16.64 3.72 35.72
C ARG A 794 17.66 4.00 36.82
N SER A 795 18.05 5.23 37.10
CA SER A 795 19.03 5.52 38.16
C SER A 795 18.36 5.81 39.50
N GLN A 796 18.98 5.48 40.63
CA GLN A 796 18.58 6.06 41.93
C GLN A 796 19.00 7.53 42.02
N GLU A 797 18.44 8.31 42.94
CA GLU A 797 18.73 9.76 43.08
C GLU A 797 20.23 10.03 43.27
N LEU A 798 20.91 9.24 44.11
CA LEU A 798 22.35 9.35 44.33
C LEU A 798 23.15 9.04 43.06
N THR A 799 22.75 8.01 42.31
CA THR A 799 23.36 7.62 41.04
C THR A 799 23.17 8.70 39.97
N ALA A 800 21.95 9.25 39.85
CA ALA A 800 21.63 10.36 38.95
C ALA A 800 22.52 11.58 39.21
N ASN A 801 22.68 11.94 40.48
CA ASN A 801 23.51 13.06 40.90
C ASN A 801 24.99 12.80 40.62
N ARG A 802 25.46 11.56 40.79
CA ARG A 802 26.84 11.18 40.45
C ARG A 802 27.11 11.20 38.95
N MET A 803 26.24 10.60 38.12
CA MET A 803 26.35 10.68 36.65
C MET A 803 26.42 12.13 36.18
N ARG A 804 25.53 12.97 36.72
CA ARG A 804 25.52 14.41 36.43
C ARG A 804 26.83 15.08 36.84
N ALA A 805 27.39 14.75 38.00
CA ALA A 805 28.65 15.33 38.47
C ALA A 805 29.82 14.97 37.53
N GLU A 806 29.92 13.73 37.05
CA GLU A 806 30.95 13.34 36.09
C GLU A 806 30.76 14.01 34.72
N LEU A 807 29.51 14.08 34.22
CA LEU A 807 29.18 14.85 33.02
C LEU A 807 29.55 16.32 33.18
N LYS A 808 29.37 16.90 34.39
CA LYS A 808 29.73 18.30 34.67
C LYS A 808 31.23 18.54 34.56
N LYS A 809 32.06 17.62 35.05
CA LYS A 809 33.53 17.72 34.92
C LYS A 809 33.93 17.78 33.44
N LYS A 810 33.36 16.90 32.62
CA LYS A 810 33.58 16.90 31.17
C LYS A 810 33.05 18.17 30.51
N PHE A 811 31.85 18.60 30.87
CA PHE A 811 31.21 19.81 30.35
C PHE A 811 32.02 21.08 30.64
N ASP A 812 32.63 21.18 31.81
CA ASP A 812 33.46 22.32 32.22
C ASP A 812 34.80 22.41 31.48
N ASN A 813 35.21 21.32 30.81
CA ASN A 813 36.38 21.34 29.94
C ASN A 813 36.08 21.97 28.57
N PHE A 814 34.81 22.03 28.14
CA PHE A 814 34.46 22.69 26.89
C PHE A 814 34.81 24.16 26.92
N TYR A 815 35.20 24.67 25.77
CA TYR A 815 35.49 26.09 25.60
C TYR A 815 34.19 26.88 25.41
N PHE A 816 33.24 26.34 24.65
CA PHE A 816 31.95 26.99 24.41
C PHE A 816 30.77 26.02 24.43
N MET A 817 29.56 26.55 24.59
CA MET A 817 28.31 25.81 24.48
C MET A 817 27.17 26.75 24.03
N PRO A 818 26.06 26.27 23.43
CA PRO A 818 24.93 27.13 23.09
C PRO A 818 24.40 27.87 24.33
N TRP A 819 23.88 29.07 24.13
CA TRP A 819 23.16 29.79 25.18
C TRP A 819 21.74 29.23 25.35
N VAL A 820 21.66 28.05 25.97
CA VAL A 820 20.43 27.25 26.09
C VAL A 820 19.36 27.98 26.89
N GLN A 821 18.12 27.94 26.42
CA GLN A 821 16.94 28.46 27.11
C GLN A 821 16.02 27.30 27.52
N SER A 822 15.00 27.58 28.34
CA SER A 822 14.01 26.58 28.75
C SER A 822 13.15 26.06 27.59
N ASP A 823 12.99 26.85 26.53
CA ASP A 823 12.19 26.55 25.35
C ASP A 823 13.01 26.04 24.15
N CYS A 824 14.34 26.21 24.13
CA CYS A 824 15.17 25.81 22.99
C CYS A 824 16.66 25.60 23.33
N ILE A 825 17.31 24.66 22.64
CA ILE A 825 18.76 24.43 22.74
C ILE A 825 19.55 25.61 22.14
N TRP A 826 19.14 26.05 20.95
CA TRP A 826 19.81 27.13 20.22
C TRP A 826 18.87 28.33 20.07
N LYS A 827 19.23 29.45 20.71
CA LYS A 827 18.55 30.73 20.49
C LYS A 827 19.27 31.53 19.42
N SER A 828 18.55 31.96 18.39
CA SER A 828 19.08 32.81 17.32
C SER A 828 18.39 34.17 17.36
N VAL A 829 19.03 35.15 18.01
CA VAL A 829 18.51 36.52 18.18
C VAL A 829 19.69 37.48 18.29
N TYR A 830 19.47 38.77 18.03
CA TYR A 830 20.44 39.79 18.42
C TYR A 830 20.32 40.10 19.92
N ARG A 831 21.44 40.15 20.63
CA ARG A 831 21.49 40.55 22.04
C ARG A 831 22.70 41.45 22.31
N GLY A 832 22.44 42.68 22.76
CA GLY A 832 23.49 43.68 22.99
C GLY A 832 24.48 43.35 24.11
N SER A 833 24.16 42.40 24.98
CA SER A 833 25.06 41.91 26.03
C SER A 833 26.06 40.84 25.56
N PHE A 834 26.09 40.53 24.26
CA PHE A 834 26.98 39.54 23.65
C PHE A 834 27.86 40.22 22.60
N THR A 835 29.11 39.79 22.52
CA THR A 835 30.11 40.27 21.56
C THR A 835 29.98 39.52 20.24
N LYS A 836 30.25 40.18 19.13
CA LYS A 836 30.22 39.59 17.79
C LYS A 836 31.56 39.83 17.10
N SER A 837 32.24 38.76 16.68
CA SER A 837 33.61 38.83 16.13
C SER A 837 33.69 38.45 14.64
N SER A 838 32.57 38.12 14.00
CA SER A 838 32.54 37.61 12.62
C SER A 838 32.71 38.66 11.51
N GLY A 839 32.72 39.95 11.85
CA GLY A 839 32.70 41.05 10.89
C GLY A 839 31.35 41.27 10.18
N ILE A 840 30.37 40.38 10.40
CA ILE A 840 29.00 40.52 9.88
C ILE A 840 28.24 41.56 10.73
N ASN A 841 27.25 42.25 10.12
CA ASN A 841 26.43 43.28 10.77
C ASN A 841 26.14 42.96 12.26
N PRO A 842 26.56 43.83 13.20
CA PRO A 842 26.41 43.63 14.64
C PRO A 842 24.99 43.33 15.09
N LYS A 843 23.99 43.89 14.40
CA LYS A 843 22.56 43.76 14.74
C LYS A 843 21.86 42.58 14.05
N LYS A 844 22.54 41.83 13.16
CA LYS A 844 21.96 40.64 12.51
C LYS A 844 21.83 39.52 13.55
N ALA A 845 20.61 38.98 13.68
CA ALA A 845 20.34 37.83 14.53
C ALA A 845 21.22 36.64 14.11
N CYS A 846 21.83 35.99 15.08
CA CYS A 846 22.66 34.80 14.90
C CYS A 846 22.64 33.98 16.21
N PRO A 847 23.21 32.78 16.24
CA PRO A 847 23.23 31.94 17.43
C PRO A 847 23.93 32.62 18.59
N LEU A 848 23.36 32.49 19.79
CA LEU A 848 23.98 32.92 21.03
C LEU A 848 24.82 31.78 21.62
N VAL A 849 26.06 32.10 21.99
CA VAL A 849 27.06 31.15 22.49
C VAL A 849 27.60 31.62 23.84
N ALA A 850 27.71 30.70 24.79
CA ALA A 850 28.38 30.90 26.06
C ALA A 850 29.83 30.41 25.96
N ILE A 851 30.78 31.21 26.45
CA ILE A 851 32.17 30.79 26.68
C ILE A 851 32.30 30.37 28.14
N CYS A 852 32.98 29.25 28.38
CA CYS A 852 33.16 28.68 29.71
C CYS A 852 33.83 29.70 30.66
N PRO A 853 33.35 29.86 31.91
CA PRO A 853 33.92 30.81 32.86
C PRO A 853 35.42 30.58 33.09
N GLY A 854 36.21 31.66 33.07
CA GLY A 854 37.67 31.60 33.29
C GLY A 854 38.49 31.30 32.04
N LYS A 855 37.86 31.10 30.87
CA LYS A 855 38.56 31.06 29.57
C LYS A 855 38.75 32.46 29.01
N ASN A 856 39.80 32.64 28.20
CA ASN A 856 40.05 33.89 27.46
C ASN A 856 38.99 34.12 26.39
N PRO A 857 38.80 35.37 25.91
CA PRO A 857 37.96 35.66 24.75
C PRO A 857 38.30 34.78 23.52
N PRO A 858 37.29 34.40 22.70
CA PRO A 858 37.51 33.61 21.51
C PRO A 858 38.28 34.39 20.45
N THR A 859 39.05 33.66 19.66
CA THR A 859 39.63 34.19 18.43
C THR A 859 38.67 33.97 17.27
N TRP A 860 38.87 34.74 16.20
CA TRP A 860 38.08 34.61 14.97
C TRP A 860 39.01 34.70 13.77
N ASN A 861 39.54 33.55 13.36
CA ASN A 861 40.43 33.41 12.20
C ASN A 861 39.72 32.48 11.19
N PRO A 862 39.01 33.02 10.19
CA PRO A 862 38.41 32.20 9.15
C PRO A 862 39.49 31.37 8.45
N ALA A 863 39.23 30.08 8.20
CA ALA A 863 40.10 29.30 7.33
C ALA A 863 40.15 29.98 5.96
N SER A 864 41.36 30.25 5.47
CA SER A 864 41.62 30.91 4.18
C SER A 864 41.19 30.07 2.98
#